data_AF-A0A1Q2CNI0-F1
#
_entry.id   AF-A0A1Q2CNI0-F1
#
_cell.length_a   1.000
_cell.length_b   1.000
_cell.length_c   1.000
_cell.angle_alpha   90.00
_cell.angle_beta   90.00
_cell.angle_gamma   90.00
#
_symmetry.space_group_name_H-M   'P 1'
#
loop_
_entity.id
_entity.type
_entity.pdbx_description
1 polymer ?
#
loop_
_entity_poly.entity_id
_entity_poly.type
_entity_poly.pdbx_seq_one_letter_code
_entity_poly.pdbx_strand_id
1 'polypeptide(L)'
;MTDEPQRGQEVDDLWAWIDQEDPAPDVPEVAPDAVTAVMVVHDAAEWLARQLLSLARLEPRPGLIIAVDTGSEDGSGDLLASARDEGVIHELVTLGREAGFAEAVATALEGREPEWIWLLHDDSAPHRDALAKLLEGARHCDVVVPKLLEPKRRNYPETISEVGQAITAGGLRVPLVEEGDIDQHQSESRDVLGASTAGLLVRGETWREIGGLAPEVGRHRDGVDLGWRTNAIGYRVLTWPDAALNHLRAGRTGQRPGDEHPHLTDRLAALRIAGSRGASGIGLGAASLLRSLGFLLAKSPGHASAELAAWGRYRRTPDQTKALAARLPDEDLTPEDLLPNRFWPIRHAVDRFGSGLSDRYRTLTDTTSDTSIDELTSDDYAGPVRRRRLLSPATLLILVLLVAAGAAARTLLGGGPVSGGGLLAAPASLGAAWQAYLNGQAPWLGLAAVSSLAGLGSPGWFAFLAIVLTPLLAAISALALLRRLGVETPLACAASAAWAGGTVLLGLVTAGDVTGMVLAVTGPLLARAIHAMVVNEATGAERLRAPAGVAFWLLVVASVWPAALPILTIAGVVWAVRNRARITETAVALLPAWTYLVPWLPSLVRHPGRLLTGVDPMAWPDYPPASYAMVVGRILPSGLPLWANLAFFGVLALVAVLSMAGLRRTAWLWSVVALATPLLIGTLLSRLTVGVEGASPGRCCRRGRCSSSRR
;
A
#
# COMPACT_ATOMS: atom_id res chain seq x y z
N MET A 1 -74.23 -34.41 27.47
CA MET A 1 -73.06 -33.95 28.24
C MET A 1 -72.15 -35.14 28.34
N THR A 2 -71.11 -35.28 27.53
CA THR A 2 -70.16 -34.28 27.03
C THR A 2 -69.75 -34.56 25.58
N ASP A 3 -69.70 -33.50 24.78
CA ASP A 3 -69.11 -33.46 23.45
C ASP A 3 -67.59 -33.61 23.52
N GLU A 4 -67.03 -34.48 22.69
CA GLU A 4 -65.66 -34.37 22.16
C GLU A 4 -65.73 -34.69 20.66
N PRO A 5 -65.42 -33.75 19.75
CA PRO A 5 -65.42 -34.03 18.32
C PRO A 5 -64.08 -34.65 17.90
N GLN A 6 -64.16 -35.83 17.29
CA GLN A 6 -63.08 -36.44 16.53
C GLN A 6 -62.69 -35.51 15.37
N ARG A 7 -61.60 -34.76 15.51
CA ARG A 7 -60.86 -34.19 14.37
C ARG A 7 -59.76 -35.16 13.98
N GLY A 8 -60.05 -35.97 12.97
CA GLY A 8 -59.08 -36.85 12.34
C GLY A 8 -59.41 -37.00 10.87
N GLN A 9 -59.24 -35.93 10.09
CA GLN A 9 -59.05 -36.01 8.63
C GLN A 9 -58.51 -34.68 8.10
N GLU A 10 -57.51 -34.82 7.22
CA GLU A 10 -56.92 -33.80 6.32
C GLU A 10 -56.14 -32.65 6.98
N VAL A 11 -54.93 -32.96 7.44
CA VAL A 11 -53.82 -32.02 7.28
C VAL A 11 -53.17 -32.41 5.95
N ASP A 12 -53.63 -31.74 4.89
CA ASP A 12 -52.90 -31.65 3.63
C ASP A 12 -51.44 -31.31 3.96
N ASP A 13 -50.52 -32.10 3.43
CA ASP A 13 -49.10 -31.97 3.69
C ASP A 13 -48.61 -30.62 3.15
N LEU A 14 -48.57 -29.62 4.04
CA LEU A 14 -48.17 -28.23 3.80
C LEU A 14 -46.73 -28.09 3.26
N TRP A 15 -46.01 -29.21 3.10
CA TRP A 15 -44.66 -29.31 2.60
C TRP A 15 -44.53 -30.18 1.34
N ALA A 16 -45.61 -30.72 0.78
CA ALA A 16 -45.56 -31.51 -0.46
C ALA A 16 -45.00 -30.76 -1.68
N TRP A 17 -44.95 -29.42 -1.62
CA TRP A 17 -44.32 -28.57 -2.63
C TRP A 17 -42.78 -28.51 -2.52
N ILE A 18 -42.19 -28.93 -1.40
CA ILE A 18 -40.71 -29.05 -1.26
C ILE A 18 -40.19 -30.25 -2.04
N ASP A 19 -40.99 -31.32 -2.15
CA ASP A 19 -40.64 -32.53 -2.89
C ASP A 19 -41.07 -32.49 -4.36
N GLN A 20 -41.71 -31.40 -4.80
CA GLN A 20 -41.94 -31.10 -6.21
C GLN A 20 -40.73 -30.36 -6.76
N GLU A 21 -39.65 -31.09 -7.04
CA GLU A 21 -38.73 -30.65 -8.09
C GLU A 21 -39.55 -30.62 -9.39
N ASP A 22 -39.91 -29.42 -9.85
CA ASP A 22 -40.36 -29.23 -11.23
C ASP A 22 -39.34 -29.96 -12.11
N PRO A 23 -39.75 -30.94 -12.95
CA PRO A 23 -38.80 -31.62 -13.82
C PRO A 23 -38.09 -30.54 -14.63
N ALA A 24 -36.79 -30.40 -14.40
CA ALA A 24 -35.97 -29.47 -15.15
C ALA A 24 -36.28 -29.71 -16.63
N PRO A 25 -36.51 -28.66 -17.44
CA PRO A 25 -36.74 -28.84 -18.87
C PRO A 25 -35.64 -29.77 -19.40
N ASP A 26 -36.04 -30.73 -20.23
CA ASP A 26 -35.15 -31.72 -20.83
C ASP A 26 -34.23 -30.99 -21.83
N VAL A 27 -33.25 -30.26 -21.28
CA VAL A 27 -32.26 -29.51 -22.03
C VAL A 27 -31.20 -30.52 -22.47
N PRO A 28 -31.01 -30.70 -23.79
CA PRO A 28 -30.09 -31.71 -24.30
C PRO A 28 -28.69 -31.53 -23.70
N GLU A 29 -28.11 -32.66 -23.31
CA GLU A 29 -26.76 -32.71 -22.75
C GLU A 29 -25.73 -32.31 -23.81
N VAL A 30 -24.92 -31.29 -23.50
CA VAL A 30 -23.85 -30.85 -24.38
C VAL A 30 -22.72 -31.87 -24.33
N ALA A 31 -22.45 -32.52 -25.47
CA ALA A 31 -21.41 -33.55 -25.55
C ALA A 31 -20.01 -32.93 -25.42
N PRO A 32 -19.09 -33.52 -24.65
CA PRO A 32 -17.70 -33.05 -24.56
C PRO A 32 -16.97 -33.02 -25.91
N ASP A 33 -17.34 -33.94 -26.81
CA ASP A 33 -16.77 -34.03 -28.17
C ASP A 33 -17.10 -32.81 -29.06
N ALA A 34 -18.14 -32.04 -28.70
CA ALA A 34 -18.53 -30.82 -29.41
C ALA A 34 -17.69 -29.59 -29.01
N VAL A 35 -16.81 -29.74 -28.00
CA VAL A 35 -15.97 -28.67 -27.46
C VAL A 35 -14.61 -28.64 -28.14
N THR A 36 -14.23 -27.49 -28.68
CA THR A 36 -12.85 -27.18 -29.09
C THR A 36 -12.20 -26.26 -28.06
N ALA A 37 -11.18 -26.76 -27.36
CA ALA A 37 -10.36 -25.97 -26.46
C ALA A 37 -9.21 -25.30 -27.24
N VAL A 38 -9.02 -24.00 -27.03
CA VAL A 38 -7.95 -23.21 -27.63
C VAL A 38 -7.07 -22.64 -26.52
N MET A 39 -5.83 -23.13 -26.42
CA MET A 39 -4.84 -22.68 -25.45
C MET A 39 -3.79 -21.81 -26.13
N VAL A 40 -3.68 -20.55 -25.73
CA VAL A 40 -2.70 -19.62 -26.30
C VAL A 40 -1.50 -19.51 -25.37
N VAL A 41 -0.29 -19.67 -25.93
CA VAL A 41 0.97 -19.75 -25.19
C VAL A 41 1.94 -18.67 -25.64
N HIS A 42 2.57 -18.00 -24.67
CA HIS A 42 3.62 -17.02 -24.87
C HIS A 42 4.61 -17.02 -23.70
N ASP A 43 5.81 -17.55 -23.90
CA ASP A 43 6.89 -17.58 -22.90
C ASP A 43 6.38 -18.03 -21.51
N ALA A 44 5.94 -19.27 -21.42
CA ALA A 44 5.27 -19.86 -20.27
C ALA A 44 6.02 -21.05 -19.65
N ALA A 45 7.28 -21.29 -20.00
CA ALA A 45 8.00 -22.52 -19.64
C ALA A 45 8.04 -22.78 -18.12
N GLU A 46 8.01 -21.72 -17.30
CA GLU A 46 8.00 -21.81 -15.83
C GLU A 46 6.74 -22.51 -15.27
N TRP A 47 5.58 -22.35 -15.91
CA TRP A 47 4.29 -22.84 -15.37
C TRP A 47 3.50 -23.74 -16.31
N LEU A 48 3.80 -23.74 -17.62
CA LEU A 48 3.05 -24.47 -18.64
C LEU A 48 2.95 -25.97 -18.34
N ALA A 49 4.00 -26.58 -17.80
CA ALA A 49 3.99 -28.00 -17.44
C ALA A 49 2.86 -28.37 -16.46
N ARG A 50 2.53 -27.47 -15.51
CA ARG A 50 1.42 -27.69 -14.57
C ARG A 50 0.07 -27.67 -15.27
N GLN A 51 -0.10 -26.76 -16.23
CA GLN A 51 -1.32 -26.69 -17.00
C GLN A 51 -1.48 -27.94 -17.90
N LEU A 52 -0.44 -28.34 -18.63
CA LEU A 52 -0.47 -29.53 -19.48
C LEU A 52 -0.85 -30.78 -18.69
N LEU A 53 -0.29 -30.95 -17.48
CA LEU A 53 -0.67 -32.03 -16.56
C LEU A 53 -2.15 -31.94 -16.13
N SER A 54 -2.69 -30.74 -16.00
CA SER A 54 -4.10 -30.54 -15.65
C SER A 54 -5.02 -30.89 -16.82
N LEU A 55 -4.65 -30.50 -18.04
CA LEU A 55 -5.35 -30.86 -19.28
C LEU A 55 -5.34 -32.38 -19.51
N ALA A 56 -4.22 -33.04 -19.26
CA ALA A 56 -4.09 -34.49 -19.38
C ALA A 56 -5.03 -35.25 -18.43
N ARG A 57 -5.42 -34.64 -17.30
CA ARG A 57 -6.24 -35.24 -16.24
C ARG A 57 -7.72 -34.92 -16.35
N LEU A 58 -8.15 -34.09 -17.30
CA LEU A 58 -9.54 -33.69 -17.45
C LEU A 58 -10.47 -34.89 -17.61
N GLU A 59 -11.63 -34.82 -16.95
CA GLU A 59 -12.71 -35.77 -17.07
C GLU A 59 -14.06 -35.01 -17.08
N PRO A 60 -14.78 -34.97 -18.22
CA PRO A 60 -14.40 -35.47 -19.55
C PRO A 60 -13.34 -34.58 -20.22
N ARG A 61 -12.75 -35.08 -21.31
CA ARG A 61 -11.86 -34.29 -22.19
C ARG A 61 -12.67 -33.62 -23.30
N PRO A 62 -12.28 -32.42 -23.77
CA PRO A 62 -12.89 -31.81 -24.94
C PRO A 62 -12.51 -32.61 -26.21
N GLY A 63 -13.38 -32.60 -27.22
CA GLY A 63 -13.17 -33.31 -28.48
C GLY A 63 -11.91 -32.87 -29.24
N LEU A 64 -11.52 -31.60 -29.09
CA LEU A 64 -10.30 -31.06 -29.69
C LEU A 64 -9.57 -30.10 -28.74
N ILE A 65 -8.24 -30.14 -28.73
CA ILE A 65 -7.39 -29.20 -27.99
C ILE A 65 -6.32 -28.69 -28.95
N ILE A 66 -6.38 -27.40 -29.26
CA ILE A 66 -5.44 -26.69 -30.13
C ILE A 66 -4.58 -25.80 -29.24
N ALA A 67 -3.27 -26.01 -29.25
CA ALA A 67 -2.31 -25.08 -28.66
C ALA A 67 -1.79 -24.13 -29.74
N VAL A 68 -1.78 -22.83 -29.44
CA VAL A 68 -1.23 -21.78 -30.31
C VAL A 68 -0.04 -21.13 -29.63
N ASP A 69 1.16 -21.42 -30.11
CA ASP A 69 2.39 -20.76 -29.66
C ASP A 69 2.58 -19.44 -30.40
N THR A 70 2.60 -18.34 -29.65
CA THR A 70 2.74 -16.97 -30.18
C THR A 70 4.21 -16.52 -30.20
N GLY A 71 5.08 -17.35 -30.78
CA GLY A 71 6.51 -17.07 -30.94
C GLY A 71 7.28 -17.07 -29.63
N SER A 72 7.07 -18.11 -28.80
CA SER A 72 7.84 -18.29 -27.57
C SER A 72 9.33 -18.48 -27.87
N GLU A 73 10.19 -17.85 -27.06
CA GLU A 73 11.65 -17.94 -27.16
C GLU A 73 12.27 -18.70 -25.97
N ASP A 74 11.44 -19.16 -25.04
CA ASP A 74 11.81 -20.01 -23.93
C ASP A 74 11.59 -21.51 -24.24
N GLY A 75 11.56 -22.36 -23.21
CA GLY A 75 11.31 -23.79 -23.36
C GLY A 75 9.85 -24.19 -23.65
N SER A 76 8.93 -23.24 -23.89
CA SER A 76 7.50 -23.54 -24.08
C SER A 76 7.22 -24.38 -25.33
N GLY A 77 7.92 -24.11 -26.43
CA GLY A 77 7.76 -24.85 -27.68
C GLY A 77 8.06 -26.34 -27.53
N ASP A 78 9.13 -26.68 -26.81
CA ASP A 78 9.52 -28.07 -26.54
C ASP A 78 8.49 -28.80 -25.65
N LEU A 79 7.94 -28.10 -24.66
CA LEU A 79 6.87 -28.62 -23.80
C LEU A 79 5.59 -28.90 -24.61
N LEU A 80 5.21 -28.02 -25.53
CA LEU A 80 4.06 -28.21 -26.40
C LEU A 80 4.26 -29.35 -27.39
N ALA A 81 5.44 -29.47 -27.99
CA ALA A 81 5.77 -30.59 -28.87
C ALA A 81 5.65 -31.93 -28.13
N SER A 82 6.22 -32.01 -26.92
CA SER A 82 6.12 -33.20 -26.06
C SER A 82 4.67 -33.52 -25.69
N ALA A 83 3.88 -32.52 -25.32
CA ALA A 83 2.46 -32.69 -25.00
C ALA A 83 1.63 -33.19 -26.19
N ARG A 84 1.97 -32.78 -27.42
CA ARG A 84 1.32 -33.28 -28.63
C ARG A 84 1.65 -34.75 -28.85
N ASP A 85 2.92 -35.12 -28.71
CA ASP A 85 3.38 -36.49 -28.91
C ASP A 85 2.81 -37.45 -27.84
N GLU A 86 2.56 -36.95 -26.62
CA GLU A 86 1.85 -37.65 -25.53
C GLU A 86 0.32 -37.66 -25.68
N GLY A 87 -0.25 -37.00 -26.69
CA GLY A 87 -1.70 -36.90 -26.91
C GLY A 87 -2.44 -36.04 -25.87
N VAL A 88 -1.74 -35.16 -25.17
CA VAL A 88 -2.35 -34.15 -24.27
C VAL A 88 -3.03 -33.06 -25.09
N ILE A 89 -2.39 -32.61 -26.17
CA ILE A 89 -2.96 -31.69 -27.15
C ILE A 89 -3.05 -32.38 -28.52
N HIS A 90 -4.01 -31.97 -29.34
CA HIS A 90 -4.27 -32.60 -30.65
C HIS A 90 -3.54 -31.86 -31.77
N GLU A 91 -3.51 -30.53 -31.69
CA GLU A 91 -2.91 -29.67 -32.71
C GLU A 91 -2.02 -28.60 -32.07
N LEU A 92 -0.94 -28.25 -32.78
CA LEU A 92 -0.02 -27.19 -32.41
C LEU A 92 0.15 -26.24 -33.60
N VAL A 93 -0.22 -24.97 -33.40
CA VAL A 93 -0.06 -23.88 -34.36
C VAL A 93 1.00 -22.91 -33.83
N THR A 94 1.90 -22.44 -34.69
CA THR A 94 2.92 -21.45 -34.30
C THR A 94 2.73 -20.17 -35.11
N LEU A 95 2.69 -19.04 -34.40
CA LEU A 95 2.55 -17.70 -34.96
C LEU A 95 3.78 -16.83 -34.66
N GLY A 96 3.83 -15.67 -35.29
CA GLY A 96 4.83 -14.65 -34.98
C GLY A 96 4.61 -14.04 -33.59
N ARG A 97 5.69 -13.52 -33.00
CA ARG A 97 5.71 -12.98 -31.63
C ARG A 97 4.81 -11.77 -31.39
N GLU A 98 4.48 -11.05 -32.47
CA GLU A 98 3.56 -9.90 -32.44
C GLU A 98 2.08 -10.31 -32.36
N ALA A 99 1.77 -11.60 -32.58
CA ALA A 99 0.40 -12.09 -32.58
C ALA A 99 -0.25 -11.91 -31.21
N GLY A 100 -1.42 -11.26 -31.21
CA GLY A 100 -2.22 -11.08 -30.00
C GLY A 100 -3.04 -12.32 -29.65
N PHE A 101 -3.57 -12.36 -28.42
CA PHE A 101 -4.46 -13.46 -27.99
C PHE A 101 -5.68 -13.62 -28.91
N ALA A 102 -6.33 -12.52 -29.31
CA ALA A 102 -7.47 -12.56 -30.23
C ALA A 102 -7.11 -13.13 -31.61
N GLU A 103 -5.94 -12.77 -32.15
CA GLU A 103 -5.44 -13.28 -33.44
C GLU A 103 -5.12 -14.77 -33.34
N ALA A 104 -4.45 -15.20 -32.26
CA ALA A 104 -4.14 -16.60 -32.01
C ALA A 104 -5.39 -17.48 -31.96
N VAL A 105 -6.43 -17.02 -31.25
CA VAL A 105 -7.72 -17.74 -31.19
C VAL A 105 -8.40 -17.77 -32.55
N ALA A 106 -8.42 -16.65 -33.28
CA ALA A 106 -9.02 -16.58 -34.61
C ALA A 106 -8.34 -17.56 -35.59
N THR A 107 -7.00 -17.63 -35.59
CA THR A 107 -6.25 -18.57 -36.45
C THR A 107 -6.52 -20.03 -36.07
N ALA A 108 -6.63 -20.36 -34.78
CA ALA A 108 -6.96 -21.72 -34.35
C ALA A 108 -8.34 -22.19 -34.85
N LEU A 109 -9.29 -21.25 -34.95
CA LEU A 109 -10.67 -21.51 -35.35
C LEU A 109 -10.94 -21.32 -36.85
N GLU A 110 -9.93 -20.92 -37.63
CA GLU A 110 -10.09 -20.66 -39.06
C GLU A 110 -10.58 -21.91 -39.81
N GLY A 111 -11.69 -21.77 -40.53
CA GLY A 111 -12.33 -22.87 -41.26
C GLY A 111 -13.03 -23.91 -40.38
N ARG A 112 -13.22 -23.64 -39.08
CA ARG A 112 -13.89 -24.52 -38.13
C ARG A 112 -15.17 -23.89 -37.59
N GLU A 113 -16.18 -24.72 -37.33
CA GLU A 113 -17.45 -24.31 -36.73
C GLU A 113 -17.75 -25.19 -35.51
N PRO A 114 -16.94 -25.13 -34.44
CA PRO A 114 -17.22 -25.89 -33.23
C PRO A 114 -18.51 -25.42 -32.57
N GLU A 115 -19.24 -26.33 -31.94
CA GLU A 115 -20.46 -25.97 -31.19
C GLU A 115 -20.13 -25.15 -29.95
N TRP A 116 -19.01 -25.48 -29.30
CA TRP A 116 -18.51 -24.77 -28.11
C TRP A 116 -17.00 -24.54 -28.20
N ILE A 117 -16.58 -23.36 -27.78
CA ILE A 117 -15.18 -22.91 -27.77
C ILE A 117 -14.76 -22.70 -26.32
N TRP A 118 -13.73 -23.40 -25.87
CA TRP A 118 -13.17 -23.23 -24.53
C TRP A 118 -11.82 -22.51 -24.59
N LEU A 119 -11.77 -21.27 -24.07
CA LEU A 119 -10.58 -20.43 -24.12
C LEU A 119 -9.70 -20.70 -22.91
N LEU A 120 -8.40 -20.93 -23.15
CA LEU A 120 -7.41 -21.21 -22.09
C LEU A 120 -6.19 -20.31 -22.25
N HIS A 121 -5.73 -19.75 -21.14
CA HIS A 121 -4.45 -19.06 -21.06
C HIS A 121 -3.37 -20.05 -20.66
N ASP A 122 -2.13 -19.88 -21.10
CA ASP A 122 -0.99 -20.73 -20.72
C ASP A 122 -0.70 -20.83 -19.21
N ASP A 123 -1.30 -19.95 -18.42
CA ASP A 123 -1.14 -19.85 -16.97
C ASP A 123 -2.44 -20.18 -16.20
N SER A 124 -3.37 -20.88 -16.87
CA SER A 124 -4.66 -21.34 -16.33
C SER A 124 -4.75 -22.87 -16.24
N ALA A 125 -4.61 -23.42 -15.03
CA ALA A 125 -4.66 -24.86 -14.78
C ALA A 125 -6.09 -25.30 -14.33
N PRO A 126 -6.90 -25.92 -15.20
CA PRO A 126 -8.25 -26.34 -14.84
C PRO A 126 -8.28 -27.47 -13.81
N HIS A 127 -9.32 -27.50 -12.98
CA HIS A 127 -9.61 -28.68 -12.15
C HIS A 127 -10.07 -29.85 -13.03
N ARG A 128 -9.97 -31.06 -12.47
CA ARG A 128 -10.23 -32.32 -13.18
C ARG A 128 -11.62 -32.35 -13.82
N ASP A 129 -12.62 -31.86 -13.11
CA ASP A 129 -14.04 -31.82 -13.47
C ASP A 129 -14.48 -30.47 -14.08
N ALA A 130 -13.54 -29.55 -14.33
CA ALA A 130 -13.88 -28.20 -14.78
C ALA A 130 -14.71 -28.18 -16.06
N LEU A 131 -14.40 -29.05 -17.04
CA LEU A 131 -15.17 -29.13 -18.27
C LEU A 131 -16.58 -29.69 -18.02
N ALA A 132 -16.72 -30.74 -17.19
CA ALA A 132 -18.03 -31.28 -16.83
C ALA A 132 -18.93 -30.18 -16.26
N LYS A 133 -18.39 -29.39 -15.31
CA LYS A 133 -19.09 -28.27 -14.68
C LYS A 133 -19.41 -27.14 -15.64
N LEU A 134 -18.51 -26.81 -16.57
CA LEU A 134 -18.80 -25.81 -17.60
C LEU A 134 -19.95 -26.27 -18.52
N LEU A 135 -20.02 -27.55 -18.87
CA LEU A 135 -21.08 -28.12 -19.70
C LEU A 135 -22.45 -28.17 -18.99
N GLU A 136 -22.47 -28.28 -17.66
CA GLU A 136 -23.68 -28.07 -16.86
C GLU A 136 -24.18 -26.62 -17.03
N GLY A 137 -23.30 -25.64 -16.84
CA GLY A 137 -23.63 -24.21 -17.01
C GLY A 137 -24.04 -23.83 -18.44
N ALA A 138 -23.44 -24.47 -19.46
CA ALA A 138 -23.70 -24.23 -20.88
C ALA A 138 -25.17 -24.45 -21.29
N ARG A 139 -25.93 -25.21 -20.50
CA ARG A 139 -27.37 -25.45 -20.69
C ARG A 139 -28.22 -24.20 -20.41
N HIS A 140 -27.67 -23.22 -19.70
CA HIS A 140 -28.42 -22.07 -19.18
C HIS A 140 -28.08 -20.73 -19.84
N CYS A 141 -27.01 -20.68 -20.64
CA CYS A 141 -26.49 -19.44 -21.22
C CYS A 141 -25.66 -19.68 -22.50
N ASP A 142 -25.14 -18.59 -23.06
CA ASP A 142 -24.33 -18.57 -24.28
C ASP A 142 -22.84 -18.46 -23.97
N VAL A 143 -22.50 -17.87 -22.82
CA VAL A 143 -21.13 -17.77 -22.30
C VAL A 143 -21.13 -18.19 -20.82
N VAL A 144 -20.30 -19.18 -20.50
CA VAL A 144 -20.12 -19.69 -19.14
C VAL A 144 -18.80 -19.16 -18.58
N VAL A 145 -18.87 -18.52 -17.41
CA VAL A 145 -17.73 -17.94 -16.69
C VAL A 145 -17.36 -18.84 -15.50
N PRO A 146 -16.19 -19.50 -15.52
CA PRO A 146 -15.74 -20.27 -14.37
C PRO A 146 -15.25 -19.38 -13.21
N LYS A 147 -15.12 -19.99 -12.03
CA LYS A 147 -14.37 -19.45 -10.90
C LYS A 147 -12.87 -19.61 -11.11
N LEU A 148 -12.13 -18.52 -10.99
CA LEU A 148 -10.67 -18.51 -11.08
C LEU A 148 -10.08 -18.40 -9.68
N LEU A 149 -9.22 -19.34 -9.32
CA LEU A 149 -8.53 -19.43 -8.03
C LEU A 149 -7.09 -18.95 -8.15
N GLU A 150 -6.56 -18.38 -7.08
CA GLU A 150 -5.12 -18.13 -6.99
C GLU A 150 -4.36 -19.45 -6.78
N PRO A 151 -3.11 -19.56 -7.27
CA PRO A 151 -2.31 -20.75 -7.07
C PRO A 151 -2.16 -21.09 -5.58
N LYS A 152 -2.62 -22.28 -5.22
CA LYS A 152 -2.59 -22.78 -3.84
C LYS A 152 -1.20 -22.71 -3.23
N ARG A 153 -1.08 -22.01 -2.10
CA ARG A 153 0.12 -22.05 -1.25
C ARG A 153 -0.01 -23.18 -0.24
N ARG A 154 1.11 -23.85 0.06
CA ARG A 154 1.13 -24.93 1.06
C ARG A 154 0.62 -24.38 2.40
N ASN A 155 -0.37 -25.05 2.99
CA ASN A 155 -1.03 -24.70 4.26
C ASN A 155 -1.84 -23.38 4.25
N TYR A 156 -2.26 -22.90 3.07
CA TYR A 156 -3.21 -21.79 2.95
C TYR A 156 -4.47 -22.25 2.23
N PRO A 157 -5.64 -21.68 2.59
CA PRO A 157 -6.87 -21.94 1.87
C PRO A 157 -6.76 -21.40 0.43
N GLU A 158 -7.57 -21.97 -0.46
CA GLU A 158 -7.69 -21.46 -1.83
C GLU A 158 -8.43 -20.12 -1.79
N THR A 159 -7.88 -19.13 -2.49
CA THR A 159 -8.45 -17.79 -2.59
C THR A 159 -9.00 -17.57 -3.98
N ILE A 160 -10.16 -16.95 -4.05
CA ILE A 160 -10.82 -16.61 -5.29
C ILE A 160 -10.12 -15.39 -5.88
N SER A 161 -9.66 -15.55 -7.11
CA SER A 161 -9.03 -14.49 -7.89
C SER A 161 -10.04 -13.71 -8.73
N GLU A 162 -11.09 -14.38 -9.24
CA GLU A 162 -12.13 -13.80 -10.09
C GLU A 162 -13.33 -14.76 -10.29
N VAL A 163 -14.57 -14.24 -10.34
CA VAL A 163 -15.81 -14.97 -10.71
C VAL A 163 -16.70 -14.03 -11.54
N GLY A 164 -16.11 -13.44 -12.58
CA GLY A 164 -16.76 -12.38 -13.36
C GLY A 164 -16.44 -10.96 -12.90
N GLN A 165 -16.74 -10.01 -13.79
CA GLN A 165 -16.37 -8.61 -13.69
C GLN A 165 -17.39 -7.71 -14.35
N ALA A 166 -17.51 -6.50 -13.81
CA ALA A 166 -18.16 -5.39 -14.47
C ALA A 166 -17.16 -4.25 -14.72
N ILE A 167 -17.60 -3.23 -15.47
CA ILE A 167 -16.79 -2.05 -15.75
C ILE A 167 -17.65 -0.80 -15.61
N THR A 168 -17.11 0.24 -14.97
CA THR A 168 -17.79 1.53 -14.87
C THR A 168 -17.73 2.29 -16.19
N ALA A 169 -18.60 3.29 -16.36
CA ALA A 169 -18.56 4.22 -17.50
C ALA A 169 -17.19 4.92 -17.68
N GLY A 170 -16.38 5.04 -16.61
CA GLY A 170 -15.02 5.58 -16.65
C GLY A 170 -13.91 4.54 -16.93
N GLY A 171 -14.29 3.30 -17.24
CA GLY A 171 -13.38 2.19 -17.49
C GLY A 171 -12.80 1.54 -16.22
N LEU A 172 -13.35 1.78 -15.03
CA LEU A 172 -12.85 1.12 -13.81
C LEU A 172 -13.36 -0.30 -13.75
N ARG A 173 -12.46 -1.27 -13.51
CA ARG A 173 -12.84 -2.66 -13.27
C ARG A 173 -13.55 -2.74 -11.92
N VAL A 174 -14.70 -3.39 -11.91
CA VAL A 174 -15.48 -3.70 -10.71
C VAL A 174 -15.47 -5.21 -10.56
N PRO A 175 -14.62 -5.76 -9.67
CA PRO A 175 -14.64 -7.19 -9.40
C PRO A 175 -15.92 -7.55 -8.64
N LEU A 176 -16.44 -8.75 -8.89
CA LEU A 176 -17.59 -9.29 -8.14
C LEU A 176 -17.19 -9.93 -6.80
N VAL A 177 -15.89 -10.17 -6.62
CA VAL A 177 -15.28 -10.82 -5.47
C VAL A 177 -14.21 -9.88 -4.90
N GLU A 178 -14.10 -9.79 -3.58
CA GLU A 178 -13.08 -8.96 -2.94
C GLU A 178 -11.72 -9.67 -2.97
N GLU A 179 -10.65 -8.86 -2.98
CA GLU A 179 -9.28 -9.39 -3.01
C GLU A 179 -8.98 -10.15 -1.71
N GLY A 180 -8.69 -11.45 -1.82
CA GLY A 180 -8.40 -12.32 -0.68
C GLY A 180 -9.60 -13.12 -0.16
N ASP A 181 -10.75 -13.07 -0.84
CA ASP A 181 -11.89 -13.93 -0.51
C ASP A 181 -11.49 -15.40 -0.62
N ILE A 182 -11.78 -16.17 0.42
CA ILE A 182 -11.49 -17.60 0.48
C ILE A 182 -12.58 -18.37 -0.25
N ASP A 183 -12.22 -19.39 -1.01
CA ASP A 183 -13.17 -20.30 -1.62
C ASP A 183 -13.72 -21.30 -0.58
N GLN A 184 -14.95 -21.07 -0.18
CA GLN A 184 -15.75 -21.94 0.70
C GLN A 184 -16.96 -22.51 -0.05
N HIS A 185 -16.95 -22.48 -1.39
CA HIS A 185 -18.11 -22.83 -2.23
C HIS A 185 -19.35 -21.99 -1.91
N GLN A 186 -19.14 -20.73 -1.53
CA GLN A 186 -20.19 -19.77 -1.17
C GLN A 186 -20.76 -18.99 -2.37
N SER A 187 -20.17 -19.17 -3.56
CA SER A 187 -20.51 -18.39 -4.74
C SER A 187 -21.65 -19.05 -5.51
N GLU A 188 -22.78 -18.35 -5.63
CA GLU A 188 -23.90 -18.76 -6.49
C GLU A 188 -23.74 -18.23 -7.92
N SER A 189 -24.30 -18.99 -8.87
CA SER A 189 -24.39 -18.62 -10.29
C SER A 189 -25.24 -17.35 -10.48
N ARG A 190 -24.75 -16.41 -11.29
CA ARG A 190 -25.42 -15.14 -11.57
C ARG A 190 -25.03 -14.58 -12.93
N ASP A 191 -25.88 -13.75 -13.51
CA ASP A 191 -25.57 -13.04 -14.74
C ASP A 191 -24.47 -11.99 -14.47
N VAL A 192 -23.53 -11.85 -15.42
CA VAL A 192 -22.40 -10.93 -15.32
C VAL A 192 -22.13 -10.23 -16.63
N LEU A 193 -21.53 -9.04 -16.57
CA LEU A 193 -21.18 -8.30 -17.78
C LEU A 193 -20.12 -9.03 -18.62
N GLY A 194 -19.14 -9.68 -17.97
CA GLY A 194 -18.11 -10.47 -18.61
C GLY A 194 -17.06 -10.95 -17.60
N ALA A 195 -15.95 -11.50 -18.06
CA ALA A 195 -14.89 -12.00 -17.20
C ALA A 195 -13.54 -12.07 -17.93
N SER A 196 -12.51 -12.56 -17.25
CA SER A 196 -11.26 -13.00 -17.87
C SER A 196 -11.54 -14.08 -18.91
N THR A 197 -10.83 -14.05 -20.04
CA THR A 197 -10.85 -15.11 -21.06
C THR A 197 -10.23 -16.43 -20.59
N ALA A 198 -9.54 -16.44 -19.44
CA ALA A 198 -9.00 -17.66 -18.86
C ALA A 198 -10.13 -18.59 -18.42
N GLY A 199 -10.41 -19.63 -19.21
CA GLY A 199 -11.40 -20.67 -18.91
C GLY A 199 -12.82 -20.40 -19.43
N LEU A 200 -13.07 -19.33 -20.20
CA LEU A 200 -14.41 -19.05 -20.75
C LEU A 200 -14.86 -20.14 -21.72
N LEU A 201 -16.07 -20.64 -21.53
CA LEU A 201 -16.76 -21.50 -22.50
C LEU A 201 -17.79 -20.66 -23.26
N VAL A 202 -17.67 -20.61 -24.58
CA VAL A 202 -18.49 -19.74 -25.46
C VAL A 202 -19.17 -20.58 -26.52
N ARG A 203 -20.47 -20.35 -26.72
CA ARG A 203 -21.24 -20.99 -27.79
C ARG A 203 -20.71 -20.53 -29.16
N GLY A 204 -20.48 -21.48 -30.05
CA GLY A 204 -19.85 -21.23 -31.36
C GLY A 204 -20.68 -20.35 -32.29
N GLU A 205 -22.01 -20.41 -32.19
CA GLU A 205 -22.92 -19.48 -32.88
C GLU A 205 -22.72 -18.05 -32.36
N THR A 206 -22.81 -17.86 -31.05
CA THR A 206 -22.56 -16.56 -30.40
C THR A 206 -21.20 -15.99 -30.76
N TRP A 207 -20.14 -16.81 -30.76
CA TRP A 207 -18.80 -16.40 -31.17
C TRP A 207 -18.76 -15.84 -32.60
N ARG A 208 -19.41 -16.52 -33.55
CA ARG A 208 -19.48 -16.09 -34.96
C ARG A 208 -20.32 -14.83 -35.12
N GLU A 209 -21.46 -14.76 -34.44
CA GLU A 209 -22.39 -13.63 -34.51
C GLU A 209 -21.75 -12.33 -34.00
N ILE A 210 -21.05 -12.37 -32.87
CA ILE A 210 -20.37 -11.18 -32.33
C ILE A 210 -19.01 -10.90 -32.99
N GLY A 211 -18.52 -11.77 -33.89
CA GLY A 211 -17.24 -11.62 -34.56
C GLY A 211 -16.01 -11.87 -33.66
N GLY A 212 -16.14 -12.77 -32.68
CA GLY A 212 -15.08 -13.21 -31.79
C GLY A 212 -14.53 -12.14 -30.84
N LEU A 213 -13.27 -12.29 -30.43
CA LEU A 213 -12.55 -11.31 -29.61
C LEU A 213 -12.17 -10.09 -30.45
N ALA A 214 -12.23 -8.91 -29.84
CA ALA A 214 -11.86 -7.64 -30.45
C ALA A 214 -10.35 -7.36 -30.28
N PRO A 215 -9.50 -7.45 -31.34
CA PRO A 215 -8.07 -7.18 -31.24
C PRO A 215 -7.77 -5.74 -30.77
N GLU A 216 -8.72 -4.82 -30.98
CA GLU A 216 -8.61 -3.41 -30.64
C GLU A 216 -8.55 -3.19 -29.11
N VAL A 217 -9.13 -4.08 -28.30
CA VAL A 217 -9.09 -3.98 -26.83
C VAL A 217 -7.68 -4.20 -26.30
N GLY A 218 -6.92 -5.10 -26.94
CA GLY A 218 -5.60 -5.54 -26.50
C GLY A 218 -5.67 -6.56 -25.35
N ARG A 219 -4.70 -6.51 -24.44
CA ARG A 219 -4.53 -7.52 -23.37
C ARG A 219 -5.36 -7.16 -22.12
N HIS A 220 -5.87 -8.17 -21.39
CA HIS A 220 -6.50 -8.14 -20.04
C HIS A 220 -8.01 -7.90 -19.90
N ARG A 221 -8.72 -7.36 -20.90
CA ARG A 221 -10.17 -7.04 -20.82
C ARG A 221 -10.99 -7.44 -22.04
N ASP A 222 -10.38 -8.22 -22.90
CA ASP A 222 -10.97 -8.85 -24.07
C ASP A 222 -12.20 -9.69 -23.71
N GLY A 223 -12.20 -10.41 -22.58
CA GLY A 223 -13.36 -11.18 -22.13
C GLY A 223 -14.51 -10.33 -21.52
N VAL A 224 -14.21 -9.15 -20.99
CA VAL A 224 -15.24 -8.19 -20.55
C VAL A 224 -15.90 -7.55 -21.77
N ASP A 225 -15.13 -7.21 -22.80
CA ASP A 225 -15.68 -6.73 -24.08
C ASP A 225 -16.53 -7.79 -24.77
N LEU A 226 -16.04 -9.04 -24.87
CA LEU A 226 -16.78 -10.17 -25.43
C LEU A 226 -18.10 -10.39 -24.71
N GLY A 227 -18.07 -10.46 -23.37
CA GLY A 227 -19.28 -10.63 -22.56
C GLY A 227 -20.25 -9.47 -22.72
N TRP A 228 -19.74 -8.24 -22.81
CA TRP A 228 -20.61 -7.07 -23.00
C TRP A 228 -21.24 -7.04 -24.39
N ARG A 229 -20.51 -7.41 -25.46
CA ARG A 229 -21.11 -7.55 -26.80
C ARG A 229 -22.14 -8.68 -26.85
N THR A 230 -21.92 -9.76 -26.09
CA THR A 230 -22.88 -10.86 -25.94
C THR A 230 -24.17 -10.39 -25.26
N ASN A 231 -24.07 -9.73 -24.10
CA ASN A 231 -25.22 -9.16 -23.41
C ASN A 231 -25.95 -8.10 -24.28
N ALA A 232 -25.21 -7.32 -25.08
CA ALA A 232 -25.76 -6.28 -25.92
C ALA A 232 -26.67 -6.81 -27.05
N ILE A 233 -26.49 -8.06 -27.50
CA ILE A 233 -27.38 -8.73 -28.46
C ILE A 233 -28.47 -9.56 -27.77
N GLY A 234 -28.60 -9.49 -26.44
CA GLY A 234 -29.63 -10.18 -25.67
C GLY A 234 -29.27 -11.60 -25.24
N TYR A 235 -28.04 -12.05 -25.50
CA TYR A 235 -27.52 -13.36 -25.06
C TYR A 235 -26.98 -13.29 -23.64
N ARG A 236 -26.96 -14.44 -22.95
CA ARG A 236 -26.67 -14.49 -21.52
C ARG A 236 -25.21 -14.87 -21.25
N VAL A 237 -24.60 -14.15 -20.32
CA VAL A 237 -23.27 -14.44 -19.77
C VAL A 237 -23.43 -14.75 -18.29
N LEU A 238 -23.16 -16.00 -17.91
CA LEU A 238 -23.50 -16.53 -16.58
C LEU A 238 -22.23 -17.06 -15.88
N THR A 239 -22.07 -16.75 -14.59
CA THR A 239 -21.05 -17.41 -13.76
C THR A 239 -21.48 -18.81 -13.38
N TRP A 240 -20.53 -19.73 -13.41
CA TRP A 240 -20.71 -21.11 -12.93
C TRP A 240 -19.59 -21.46 -11.94
N PRO A 241 -19.74 -21.08 -10.65
CA PRO A 241 -18.65 -21.16 -9.68
C PRO A 241 -18.19 -22.57 -9.32
N ASP A 242 -18.96 -23.60 -9.67
CA ASP A 242 -18.58 -25.01 -9.55
C ASP A 242 -17.47 -25.40 -10.53
N ALA A 243 -17.38 -24.73 -11.68
CA ALA A 243 -16.25 -24.87 -12.59
C ALA A 243 -15.08 -24.02 -12.09
N ALA A 244 -13.96 -24.67 -11.73
CA ALA A 244 -12.81 -23.98 -11.15
C ALA A 244 -11.51 -24.19 -11.95
N LEU A 245 -10.71 -23.12 -12.06
CA LEU A 245 -9.36 -23.15 -12.61
C LEU A 245 -8.41 -22.35 -11.73
N ASN A 246 -7.17 -22.80 -11.57
CA ASN A 246 -6.11 -22.00 -10.96
C ASN A 246 -5.51 -21.07 -12.00
N HIS A 247 -5.43 -19.77 -11.74
CA HIS A 247 -4.94 -18.77 -12.69
C HIS A 247 -3.84 -17.89 -12.05
N LEU A 248 -2.62 -17.95 -12.60
CA LEU A 248 -1.47 -17.18 -12.11
C LEU A 248 -1.61 -15.68 -12.38
N ARG A 249 -2.30 -15.30 -13.46
CA ARG A 249 -2.43 -13.92 -13.95
C ARG A 249 -1.05 -13.32 -14.26
N ALA A 250 -0.15 -14.10 -14.83
CA ALA A 250 1.28 -13.79 -14.98
C ALA A 250 1.52 -12.45 -15.69
N GLY A 251 0.69 -12.10 -16.68
CA GLY A 251 0.74 -10.82 -17.37
C GLY A 251 0.31 -9.62 -16.51
N ARG A 252 -0.68 -9.80 -15.61
CA ARG A 252 -1.20 -8.75 -14.74
C ARG A 252 -0.36 -8.54 -13.49
N THR A 253 0.18 -9.62 -12.93
CA THR A 253 1.05 -9.61 -11.74
C THR A 253 2.48 -9.16 -12.07
N GLY A 254 2.83 -9.09 -13.36
CA GLY A 254 4.17 -8.73 -13.82
C GLY A 254 5.20 -9.85 -13.64
N GLN A 255 4.74 -11.09 -13.43
CA GLN A 255 5.60 -12.28 -13.40
C GLN A 255 6.12 -12.60 -14.80
N ARG A 256 5.32 -12.36 -15.85
CA ARG A 256 5.80 -12.41 -17.23
C ARG A 256 6.58 -11.12 -17.55
N PRO A 257 7.87 -11.22 -17.92
CA PRO A 257 8.63 -10.06 -18.37
C PRO A 257 7.96 -9.43 -19.59
N GLY A 258 7.85 -8.11 -19.60
CA GLY A 258 7.34 -7.37 -20.74
C GLY A 258 7.92 -5.96 -20.76
N ASP A 259 8.01 -5.40 -21.97
CA ASP A 259 8.55 -4.05 -22.17
C ASP A 259 7.64 -2.95 -21.60
N GLU A 260 6.36 -3.28 -21.39
CA GLU A 260 5.34 -2.35 -20.94
C GLU A 260 4.83 -2.66 -19.53
N HIS A 261 4.55 -1.60 -18.76
CA HIS A 261 3.98 -1.73 -17.43
C HIS A 261 2.55 -2.34 -17.52
N PRO A 262 2.21 -3.41 -16.76
CA PRO A 262 0.91 -4.08 -16.86
C PRO A 262 -0.30 -3.15 -16.67
N HIS A 263 -0.19 -2.20 -15.74
CA HIS A 263 -1.20 -1.15 -15.53
C HIS A 263 -1.51 -0.31 -16.79
N LEU A 264 -0.52 -0.06 -17.64
CA LEU A 264 -0.71 0.73 -18.86
C LEU A 264 -1.63 -0.02 -19.83
N THR A 265 -1.37 -1.30 -20.08
CA THR A 265 -2.13 -2.11 -21.04
C THR A 265 -3.56 -2.36 -20.55
N ASP A 266 -3.75 -2.72 -19.27
CA ASP A 266 -5.11 -2.83 -18.68
C ASP A 266 -5.87 -1.49 -18.76
N ARG A 267 -5.20 -0.37 -18.46
CA ARG A 267 -5.86 0.94 -18.51
C ARG A 267 -6.18 1.39 -19.93
N LEU A 268 -5.33 1.08 -20.91
CA LEU A 268 -5.61 1.36 -22.32
C LEU A 268 -6.86 0.60 -22.80
N ALA A 269 -6.94 -0.69 -22.48
CA ALA A 269 -8.10 -1.52 -22.79
C ALA A 269 -9.38 -0.93 -22.18
N ALA A 270 -9.32 -0.54 -20.91
CA ALA A 270 -10.41 0.13 -20.21
C ALA A 270 -10.89 1.42 -20.89
N LEU A 271 -9.95 2.27 -21.33
CA LEU A 271 -10.26 3.53 -21.99
C LEU A 271 -10.91 3.30 -23.36
N ARG A 272 -10.46 2.27 -24.11
CA ARG A 272 -11.05 1.90 -25.40
C ARG A 272 -12.47 1.37 -25.24
N ILE A 273 -12.70 0.45 -24.30
CA ILE A 273 -14.05 -0.07 -24.01
C ILE A 273 -14.99 1.08 -23.63
N ALA A 274 -14.60 1.91 -22.64
CA ALA A 274 -15.42 3.05 -22.22
C ALA A 274 -15.66 4.05 -23.36
N GLY A 275 -14.61 4.37 -24.14
CA GLY A 275 -14.69 5.30 -25.27
C GLY A 275 -15.59 4.80 -26.40
N SER A 276 -15.54 3.49 -26.71
CA SER A 276 -16.40 2.87 -27.72
C SER A 276 -17.89 2.91 -27.35
N ARG A 277 -18.20 2.91 -26.04
CA ARG A 277 -19.55 3.01 -25.48
C ARG A 277 -19.97 4.47 -25.17
N GLY A 278 -19.34 5.45 -25.84
CA GLY A 278 -19.74 6.86 -25.77
C GLY A 278 -19.19 7.67 -24.60
N ALA A 279 -18.24 7.15 -23.81
CA ALA A 279 -17.63 7.93 -22.74
C ALA A 279 -16.87 9.15 -23.29
N SER A 280 -17.12 10.33 -22.71
CA SER A 280 -16.46 11.58 -23.11
C SER A 280 -14.94 11.48 -22.96
N GLY A 281 -14.19 11.73 -24.04
CA GLY A 281 -12.73 11.75 -24.02
C GLY A 281 -12.15 12.78 -23.04
N ILE A 282 -12.84 13.91 -22.82
CA ILE A 282 -12.47 14.90 -21.80
C ILE A 282 -12.67 14.32 -20.40
N GLY A 283 -13.82 13.67 -20.16
CA GLY A 283 -14.12 13.01 -18.89
C GLY A 283 -13.11 11.91 -18.55
N LEU A 284 -12.78 11.06 -19.54
CA LEU A 284 -11.75 10.02 -19.40
C LEU A 284 -10.36 10.62 -19.12
N GLY A 285 -10.02 11.76 -19.74
CA GLY A 285 -8.78 12.49 -19.46
C GLY A 285 -8.74 13.05 -18.05
N ALA A 286 -9.80 13.72 -17.60
CA ALA A 286 -9.92 14.23 -16.24
C ALA A 286 -9.83 13.10 -15.20
N ALA A 287 -10.53 11.98 -15.42
CA ALA A 287 -10.47 10.82 -14.55
C ALA A 287 -9.05 10.21 -14.51
N SER A 288 -8.36 10.10 -15.64
CA SER A 288 -6.99 9.58 -15.69
C SER A 288 -5.99 10.51 -14.98
N LEU A 289 -6.18 11.84 -15.06
CA LEU A 289 -5.38 12.80 -14.31
C LEU A 289 -5.62 12.68 -12.80
N LEU A 290 -6.89 12.64 -12.37
CA LEU A 290 -7.25 12.47 -10.95
C LEU A 290 -6.70 11.15 -10.39
N ARG A 291 -6.75 10.07 -11.17
CA ARG A 291 -6.18 8.78 -10.79
C ARG A 291 -4.66 8.81 -10.71
N SER A 292 -4.00 9.45 -11.67
CA SER A 292 -2.55 9.66 -11.64
C SER A 292 -2.14 10.43 -10.37
N LEU A 293 -2.85 11.51 -10.03
CA LEU A 293 -2.66 12.24 -8.77
C LEU A 293 -2.91 11.33 -7.55
N GLY A 294 -3.97 10.52 -7.58
CA GLY A 294 -4.25 9.53 -6.53
C GLY A 294 -3.11 8.52 -6.35
N PHE A 295 -2.53 8.01 -7.44
CA PHE A 295 -1.36 7.13 -7.38
C PHE A 295 -0.13 7.84 -6.83
N LEU A 296 0.11 9.11 -7.18
CA LEU A 296 1.19 9.91 -6.58
C LEU A 296 0.99 10.09 -5.07
N LEU A 297 -0.25 10.36 -4.62
CA LEU A 297 -0.59 10.45 -3.19
C LEU A 297 -0.44 9.10 -2.47
N ALA A 298 -0.79 8.00 -3.14
CA ALA A 298 -0.52 6.63 -2.70
C ALA A 298 0.97 6.24 -2.79
N LYS A 299 1.82 7.16 -3.30
CA LYS A 299 3.26 7.02 -3.50
C LYS A 299 3.64 5.90 -4.47
N SER A 300 2.83 5.70 -5.51
CA SER A 300 3.05 4.75 -6.60
C SER A 300 3.28 5.49 -7.93
N PRO A 301 4.44 6.16 -8.12
CA PRO A 301 4.75 6.90 -9.34
C PRO A 301 4.74 6.04 -10.61
N GLY A 302 5.02 4.73 -10.53
CA GLY A 302 4.97 3.83 -11.70
C GLY A 302 3.55 3.70 -12.26
N HIS A 303 2.56 3.49 -11.39
CA HIS A 303 1.15 3.49 -11.78
C HIS A 303 0.68 4.87 -12.26
N ALA A 304 1.15 5.95 -11.62
CA ALA A 304 0.79 7.30 -12.02
C ALA A 304 1.25 7.65 -13.44
N SER A 305 2.48 7.26 -13.82
CA SER A 305 3.01 7.47 -15.16
C SER A 305 2.35 6.53 -16.17
N ALA A 306 2.12 5.26 -15.81
CA ALA A 306 1.40 4.30 -16.65
C ALA A 306 -0.04 4.74 -16.98
N GLU A 307 -0.75 5.34 -16.02
CA GLU A 307 -2.10 5.89 -16.20
C GLU A 307 -2.10 7.03 -17.25
N LEU A 308 -1.14 7.96 -17.17
CA LEU A 308 -1.02 9.06 -18.14
C LEU A 308 -0.52 8.58 -19.50
N ALA A 309 0.36 7.58 -19.53
CA ALA A 309 0.86 6.97 -20.75
C ALA A 309 -0.27 6.23 -21.49
N ALA A 310 -1.13 5.50 -20.78
CA ALA A 310 -2.32 4.85 -21.32
C ALA A 310 -3.28 5.87 -21.95
N TRP A 311 -3.58 6.97 -21.24
CA TRP A 311 -4.38 8.07 -21.78
C TRP A 311 -3.74 8.71 -23.02
N GLY A 312 -2.43 8.93 -22.99
CA GLY A 312 -1.69 9.46 -24.13
C GLY A 312 -1.75 8.54 -25.35
N ARG A 313 -1.68 7.22 -25.16
CA ARG A 313 -1.80 6.22 -26.25
C ARG A 313 -3.23 6.10 -26.77
N TYR A 314 -4.22 6.12 -25.88
CA TYR A 314 -5.65 6.19 -26.23
C TYR A 314 -5.93 7.37 -27.17
N ARG A 315 -5.44 8.57 -26.84
CA ARG A 315 -5.60 9.77 -27.69
C ARG A 315 -4.90 9.68 -29.04
N ARG A 316 -3.78 8.94 -29.13
CA ARG A 316 -3.01 8.76 -30.37
C ARG A 316 -3.56 7.64 -31.26
N THR A 317 -4.45 6.79 -30.75
CA THR A 317 -5.02 5.64 -31.48
C THR A 317 -6.56 5.70 -31.53
N PRO A 318 -7.16 6.79 -32.03
CA PRO A 318 -8.61 6.92 -32.10
C PRO A 318 -9.25 5.87 -33.02
N ASP A 319 -8.55 5.44 -34.07
CA ASP A 319 -9.06 4.48 -35.06
C ASP A 319 -9.34 3.11 -34.43
N GLN A 320 -8.53 2.70 -33.44
CA GLN A 320 -8.77 1.47 -32.66
C GLN A 320 -10.06 1.56 -31.85
N THR A 321 -10.37 2.73 -31.30
CA THR A 321 -11.62 2.92 -30.54
C THR A 321 -12.83 2.99 -31.45
N LYS A 322 -12.69 3.58 -32.65
CA LYS A 322 -13.74 3.60 -33.67
C LYS A 322 -14.01 2.22 -34.25
N ALA A 323 -12.97 1.44 -34.53
CA ALA A 323 -13.09 0.05 -34.98
C ALA A 323 -13.77 -0.82 -33.93
N LEU A 324 -13.43 -0.64 -32.64
CA LEU A 324 -14.13 -1.29 -31.54
C LEU A 324 -15.61 -0.88 -31.48
N ALA A 325 -15.91 0.42 -31.62
CA ALA A 325 -17.29 0.91 -31.63
C ALA A 325 -18.11 0.36 -32.81
N ALA A 326 -17.49 0.11 -33.96
CA ALA A 326 -18.14 -0.48 -35.13
C ALA A 326 -18.51 -1.96 -34.95
N ARG A 327 -17.99 -2.64 -33.92
CA ARG A 327 -18.37 -4.01 -33.55
C ARG A 327 -19.58 -4.06 -32.63
N LEU A 328 -20.08 -2.91 -32.16
CA LEU A 328 -21.24 -2.85 -31.28
C LEU A 328 -22.53 -2.99 -32.09
N PRO A 329 -23.56 -3.65 -31.54
CA PRO A 329 -24.88 -3.66 -32.17
C PRO A 329 -25.49 -2.24 -32.16
N ASP A 330 -26.40 -1.99 -33.10
CA ASP A 330 -27.10 -0.70 -33.21
C ASP A 330 -27.98 -0.41 -31.98
N GLU A 331 -28.60 -1.47 -31.42
CA GLU A 331 -29.38 -1.43 -30.19
C GLU A 331 -28.66 -2.25 -29.11
N ASP A 332 -28.44 -1.65 -27.93
CA ASP A 332 -27.74 -2.29 -26.81
C ASP A 332 -28.76 -2.85 -25.80
N LEU A 333 -28.95 -4.17 -25.83
CA LEU A 333 -29.88 -4.90 -24.95
C LEU A 333 -29.29 -5.25 -23.58
N THR A 334 -28.11 -4.71 -23.22
CA THR A 334 -27.45 -5.04 -21.95
C THR A 334 -28.33 -4.67 -20.75
N PRO A 335 -28.63 -5.60 -19.84
CA PRO A 335 -29.37 -5.30 -18.61
C PRO A 335 -28.67 -4.27 -17.72
N GLU A 336 -29.41 -3.28 -17.20
CA GLU A 336 -28.85 -2.17 -16.41
C GLU A 336 -28.23 -2.62 -15.07
N ASP A 337 -28.68 -3.75 -14.51
CA ASP A 337 -28.20 -4.32 -13.26
C ASP A 337 -26.80 -4.95 -13.36
N LEU A 338 -26.36 -5.31 -14.57
CA LEU A 338 -24.99 -5.75 -14.82
C LEU A 338 -23.99 -4.58 -14.78
N LEU A 339 -24.47 -3.35 -14.89
CA LEU A 339 -23.64 -2.15 -14.89
C LEU A 339 -23.53 -1.57 -13.47
N PRO A 340 -22.31 -1.21 -13.02
CA PRO A 340 -22.11 -0.71 -11.67
C PRO A 340 -22.69 0.70 -11.52
N ASN A 341 -23.18 0.99 -10.31
CA ASN A 341 -23.67 2.32 -9.95
C ASN A 341 -22.63 3.43 -10.24
N ARG A 342 -23.07 4.56 -10.79
CA ARG A 342 -22.26 5.76 -11.07
C ARG A 342 -21.40 6.25 -9.89
N PHE A 343 -21.82 6.00 -8.64
CA PHE A 343 -21.10 6.40 -7.43
C PHE A 343 -20.11 5.37 -6.90
N TRP A 344 -20.05 4.18 -7.51
CA TRP A 344 -19.13 3.10 -7.12
C TRP A 344 -17.66 3.56 -7.01
N PRO A 345 -17.10 4.35 -7.96
CA PRO A 345 -15.70 4.81 -7.87
C PRO A 345 -15.39 5.63 -6.61
N ILE A 346 -16.35 6.45 -6.17
CA ILE A 346 -16.19 7.32 -5.00
C ILE A 346 -16.20 6.47 -3.74
N ARG A 347 -17.20 5.58 -3.62
CA ARG A 347 -17.29 4.65 -2.49
C ARG A 347 -16.03 3.79 -2.38
N HIS A 348 -15.61 3.17 -3.47
CA HIS A 348 -14.41 2.34 -3.50
C HIS A 348 -13.14 3.13 -3.10
N ALA A 349 -13.02 4.40 -3.49
CA ALA A 349 -11.89 5.24 -3.06
C ALA A 349 -11.90 5.52 -1.55
N VAL A 350 -13.07 5.75 -0.96
CA VAL A 350 -13.24 5.91 0.49
C VAL A 350 -12.91 4.62 1.23
N ASP A 351 -13.41 3.48 0.75
CA ASP A 351 -13.17 2.15 1.34
C ASP A 351 -11.66 1.78 1.31
N ARG A 352 -10.97 2.05 0.18
CA ARG A 352 -9.51 1.93 0.05
C ARG A 352 -8.73 2.83 1.02
N PHE A 353 -9.21 4.05 1.26
CA PHE A 353 -8.56 4.95 2.19
C PHE A 353 -8.75 4.50 3.64
N GLY A 354 -9.96 4.06 3.99
CA GLY A 354 -10.30 3.53 5.31
C GLY A 354 -9.53 2.25 5.65
N SER A 355 -9.52 1.28 4.73
CA SER A 355 -8.73 0.04 4.85
C SER A 355 -7.23 0.33 5.00
N GLY A 356 -6.67 1.21 4.16
CA GLY A 356 -5.26 1.59 4.27
C GLY A 356 -4.88 2.27 5.60
N LEU A 357 -5.81 3.00 6.22
CA LEU A 357 -5.61 3.55 7.57
C LEU A 357 -5.68 2.46 8.64
N SER A 358 -6.66 1.55 8.51
CA SER A 358 -6.84 0.39 9.39
C SER A 358 -5.62 -0.54 9.37
N ASP A 359 -5.07 -0.84 8.20
CA ASP A 359 -3.91 -1.75 8.07
C ASP A 359 -2.64 -1.17 8.68
N ARG A 360 -2.43 0.15 8.54
CA ARG A 360 -1.32 0.83 9.24
C ARG A 360 -1.48 0.73 10.75
N TYR A 361 -2.70 0.87 11.26
CA TYR A 361 -2.98 0.69 12.68
C TYR A 361 -2.77 -0.76 13.14
N ARG A 362 -3.25 -1.75 12.38
CA ARG A 362 -3.05 -3.19 12.66
C ARG A 362 -1.57 -3.57 12.67
N THR A 363 -0.79 -3.06 11.72
CA THR A 363 0.67 -3.28 11.63
C THR A 363 1.40 -2.76 12.87
N LEU A 364 0.96 -1.62 13.42
CA LEU A 364 1.53 -1.04 14.64
C LEU A 364 1.11 -1.79 15.91
N THR A 365 -0.11 -2.33 15.93
CA THR A 365 -0.71 -2.93 17.13
C THR A 365 -0.57 -4.45 17.21
N ASP A 366 0.17 -5.05 16.27
CA ASP A 366 0.41 -6.50 16.23
C ASP A 366 -0.89 -7.31 16.15
N THR A 367 -1.94 -6.69 15.59
CA THR A 367 -3.15 -7.42 15.20
C THR A 367 -2.86 -7.99 13.81
N THR A 368 -1.94 -8.94 13.76
CA THR A 368 -1.70 -9.72 12.53
C THR A 368 -3.01 -10.39 12.15
N SER A 369 -3.38 -10.28 10.88
CA SER A 369 -4.40 -11.11 10.22
C SER A 369 -3.90 -12.55 10.02
N ASP A 370 -3.08 -13.07 10.93
CA ASP A 370 -2.82 -14.50 11.04
C ASP A 370 -3.87 -15.08 11.99
N THR A 371 -5.15 -14.86 11.67
CA THR A 371 -6.12 -15.93 11.91
C THR A 371 -5.84 -16.98 10.85
N SER A 372 -4.71 -17.69 10.95
CA SER A 372 -4.58 -18.96 10.25
C SER A 372 -5.64 -19.86 10.87
N ILE A 373 -6.55 -20.35 10.04
CA ILE A 373 -7.58 -21.33 10.44
C ILE A 373 -6.94 -22.59 11.02
N ASP A 374 -5.61 -22.79 10.94
CA ASP A 374 -4.87 -23.75 11.78
C ASP A 374 -5.16 -23.56 13.29
N GLU A 375 -5.57 -22.38 13.75
CA GLU A 375 -6.01 -22.13 15.14
C GLU A 375 -7.50 -22.48 15.37
N LEU A 376 -8.28 -22.71 14.30
CA LEU A 376 -9.70 -23.07 14.28
C LEU A 376 -9.97 -24.53 13.87
N THR A 377 -9.03 -25.19 13.20
CA THR A 377 -9.14 -26.57 12.71
C THR A 377 -8.00 -27.49 13.16
N SER A 378 -7.02 -27.00 13.93
CA SER A 378 -6.06 -27.92 14.56
C SER A 378 -6.73 -28.62 15.75
N ASP A 379 -6.57 -29.94 15.78
CA ASP A 379 -6.89 -30.81 16.90
C ASP A 379 -5.96 -30.55 18.12
N ASP A 380 -5.13 -29.50 18.08
CA ASP A 380 -4.24 -29.04 19.15
C ASP A 380 -4.95 -28.17 20.20
N TYR A 381 -5.79 -28.80 21.02
CA TYR A 381 -6.09 -28.32 22.38
C TYR A 381 -4.89 -28.48 23.36
N ALA A 382 -3.68 -28.71 22.86
CA ALA A 382 -2.45 -28.91 23.65
C ALA A 382 -1.36 -27.82 23.45
N GLY A 383 -1.66 -26.73 22.74
CA GLY A 383 -0.80 -25.53 22.69
C GLY A 383 -1.26 -24.46 23.68
N PRO A 384 -0.35 -23.65 24.29
CA PRO A 384 -0.76 -22.61 25.23
C PRO A 384 -1.60 -21.56 24.51
N VAL A 385 -2.91 -21.59 24.79
CA VAL A 385 -3.93 -20.62 24.36
C VAL A 385 -3.35 -19.20 24.43
N ARG A 386 -3.04 -18.62 23.27
CA ARG A 386 -2.61 -17.22 23.18
C ARG A 386 -3.87 -16.37 23.37
N ARG A 387 -4.24 -16.16 24.64
CA ARG A 387 -5.40 -15.34 25.05
C ARG A 387 -5.46 -14.10 24.14
N ARG A 388 -6.57 -13.94 23.40
CA ARG A 388 -6.93 -12.68 22.75
C ARG A 388 -6.84 -11.58 23.80
N ARG A 389 -5.73 -10.83 23.81
CA ARG A 389 -5.64 -9.66 24.65
C ARG A 389 -6.55 -8.63 24.03
N LEU A 390 -7.63 -8.28 24.73
CA LEU A 390 -8.57 -7.21 24.33
C LEU A 390 -7.84 -5.89 23.99
N LEU A 391 -6.61 -5.70 24.51
CA LEU A 391 -5.75 -4.56 24.22
C LEU A 391 -4.32 -5.03 23.96
N SER A 392 -3.76 -4.69 22.80
CA SER A 392 -2.35 -4.95 22.51
C SER A 392 -1.44 -4.06 23.39
N PRO A 393 -0.19 -4.47 23.67
CA PRO A 393 0.76 -3.65 24.43
C PRO A 393 0.96 -2.24 23.84
N ALA A 394 0.92 -2.12 22.51
CA ALA A 394 1.01 -0.85 21.81
C ALA A 394 -0.22 0.04 22.03
N THR A 395 -1.44 -0.53 21.98
CA THR A 395 -2.68 0.21 22.29
C THR A 395 -2.68 0.69 23.74
N LEU A 396 -2.25 -0.15 24.69
CA LEU A 396 -2.12 0.23 26.10
C LEU A 396 -1.13 1.38 26.27
N LEU A 397 0.05 1.31 25.64
CA LEU A 397 1.05 2.37 25.67
C LEU A 397 0.48 3.71 25.18
N ILE A 398 -0.21 3.70 24.03
CA ILE A 398 -0.82 4.89 23.44
C ILE A 398 -1.89 5.47 24.38
N LEU A 399 -2.77 4.62 24.93
CA LEU A 399 -3.82 5.05 25.85
C LEU A 399 -3.25 5.66 27.12
N VAL A 400 -2.24 5.01 27.73
CA VAL A 400 -1.58 5.51 28.94
C VAL A 400 -0.92 6.86 28.69
N LEU A 401 -0.19 7.01 27.58
CA LEU A 401 0.44 8.29 27.23
C LEU A 401 -0.58 9.39 26.94
N LEU A 402 -1.72 9.05 26.30
CA LEU A 402 -2.78 10.01 26.03
C LEU A 402 -3.48 10.48 27.32
N VAL A 403 -3.78 9.55 28.23
CA VAL A 403 -4.35 9.86 29.55
C VAL A 403 -3.37 10.70 30.37
N ALA A 404 -2.08 10.33 30.39
CA ALA A 404 -1.05 11.10 31.08
C ALA A 404 -0.89 12.51 30.49
N ALA A 405 -0.91 12.63 29.16
CA ALA A 405 -0.86 13.91 28.47
C ALA A 405 -2.06 14.80 28.80
N GLY A 406 -3.28 14.25 28.80
CA GLY A 406 -4.49 14.97 29.22
C GLY A 406 -4.45 15.42 30.68
N ALA A 407 -3.99 14.53 31.58
CA ALA A 407 -3.83 14.84 33.00
C ALA A 407 -2.75 15.92 33.24
N ALA A 408 -1.66 15.92 32.47
CA ALA A 408 -0.63 16.95 32.53
C ALA A 408 -1.11 18.28 31.94
N ALA A 409 -1.90 18.23 30.86
CA ALA A 409 -2.44 19.41 30.18
C ALA A 409 -3.58 20.09 30.94
N ARG A 410 -4.16 19.46 31.97
CA ARG A 410 -5.34 19.98 32.70
C ARG A 410 -5.17 21.42 33.23
N THR A 411 -3.95 21.81 33.59
CA THR A 411 -3.63 23.16 34.10
C THR A 411 -3.24 24.15 33.01
N LEU A 412 -3.08 23.66 31.76
CA LEU A 412 -2.78 24.45 30.57
C LEU A 412 -4.06 24.75 29.75
N LEU A 413 -5.22 24.23 30.17
CA LEU A 413 -6.51 24.51 29.53
C LEU A 413 -6.97 25.94 29.88
N GLY A 414 -6.81 26.87 28.95
CA GLY A 414 -7.22 28.27 29.07
C GLY A 414 -6.96 29.08 27.79
N GLY A 415 -7.40 30.34 27.74
CA GLY A 415 -7.25 31.22 26.57
C GLY A 415 -5.92 32.02 26.50
N GLY A 416 -4.99 31.78 27.42
CA GLY A 416 -3.70 32.49 27.48
C GLY A 416 -2.65 31.93 26.51
N PRO A 417 -1.65 32.74 26.11
CA PRO A 417 -0.55 32.25 25.27
C PRO A 417 0.31 31.25 26.05
N VAL A 418 0.68 30.14 25.40
CA VAL A 418 1.61 29.16 25.95
C VAL A 418 3.05 29.62 25.65
N SER A 419 3.86 29.78 26.69
CA SER A 419 5.28 30.13 26.59
C SER A 419 6.10 29.46 27.69
N GLY A 420 7.42 29.36 27.50
CA GLY A 420 8.35 28.69 28.40
C GLY A 420 9.80 29.14 28.19
N GLY A 421 10.74 28.51 28.88
CA GLY A 421 12.16 28.87 28.85
C GLY A 421 12.87 28.71 27.50
N GLY A 422 12.30 27.93 26.58
CA GLY A 422 12.75 27.78 25.19
C GLY A 422 11.64 27.99 24.15
N LEU A 423 10.43 28.36 24.59
CA LEU A 423 9.28 28.58 23.73
C LEU A 423 8.75 30.01 23.89
N LEU A 424 8.96 30.81 22.85
CA LEU A 424 8.41 32.17 22.75
C LEU A 424 6.90 32.13 22.50
N ALA A 425 6.21 33.23 22.82
CA ALA A 425 4.78 33.36 22.57
C ALA A 425 4.47 33.20 21.08
N ALA A 426 3.48 32.35 20.77
CA ALA A 426 3.09 32.08 19.40
C ALA A 426 2.50 33.34 18.72
N PRO A 427 2.68 33.50 17.39
CA PRO A 427 2.03 34.58 16.64
C PRO A 427 0.50 34.56 16.79
N ALA A 428 -0.12 35.74 16.77
CA ALA A 428 -1.56 35.91 16.99
C ALA A 428 -2.43 35.27 15.89
N SER A 429 -1.89 35.05 14.69
CA SER A 429 -2.63 34.45 13.56
C SER A 429 -1.70 33.72 12.60
N LEU A 430 -2.27 32.86 11.75
CA LEU A 430 -1.57 32.21 10.64
C LEU A 430 -0.90 33.22 9.71
N GLY A 431 -1.57 34.33 9.42
CA GLY A 431 -1.02 35.42 8.60
C GLY A 431 0.22 36.04 9.25
N ALA A 432 0.18 36.28 10.57
CA ALA A 432 1.34 36.78 11.31
C ALA A 432 2.51 35.78 11.32
N ALA A 433 2.23 34.47 11.40
CA ALA A 433 3.25 33.43 11.31
C ALA A 433 3.94 33.42 9.93
N TRP A 434 3.18 33.55 8.84
CA TRP A 434 3.74 33.67 7.49
C TRP A 434 4.55 34.96 7.30
N GLN A 435 4.08 36.09 7.82
CA GLN A 435 4.83 37.35 7.78
C GLN A 435 6.14 37.24 8.56
N ALA A 436 6.15 36.58 9.72
CA ALA A 436 7.38 36.33 10.48
C ALA A 436 8.39 35.50 9.68
N TYR A 437 7.94 34.46 8.96
CA TYR A 437 8.81 33.69 8.07
C TYR A 437 9.34 34.53 6.90
N LEU A 438 8.50 35.32 6.23
CA LEU A 438 8.93 36.14 5.10
C LEU A 438 9.95 37.22 5.50
N ASN A 439 9.82 37.76 6.72
CA ASN A 439 10.74 38.78 7.23
C ASN A 439 12.05 38.20 7.77
N GLY A 440 12.01 37.08 8.50
CA GLY A 440 13.18 36.50 9.15
C GLY A 440 13.90 35.42 8.33
N GLN A 441 13.22 34.83 7.34
CA GLN A 441 13.68 33.73 6.47
C GLN A 441 14.28 32.51 7.21
N ALA A 442 13.98 32.38 8.51
CA ALA A 442 14.41 31.24 9.30
C ALA A 442 13.56 30.01 8.96
N PRO A 443 14.17 28.86 8.64
CA PRO A 443 13.47 27.68 8.12
C PRO A 443 12.40 27.14 9.09
N TRP A 444 12.68 27.13 10.39
CA TRP A 444 11.73 26.68 11.40
C TRP A 444 10.45 27.53 11.47
N LEU A 445 10.49 28.82 11.11
CA LEU A 445 9.29 29.67 11.08
C LEU A 445 8.34 29.27 9.96
N GLY A 446 8.88 28.90 8.80
CA GLY A 446 8.08 28.39 7.68
C GLY A 446 7.41 27.06 8.03
N LEU A 447 8.17 26.15 8.66
CA LEU A 447 7.60 24.90 9.18
C LEU A 447 6.53 25.14 10.25
N ALA A 448 6.75 26.07 11.18
CA ALA A 448 5.76 26.42 12.20
C ALA A 448 4.48 27.02 11.59
N ALA A 449 4.60 27.87 10.57
CA ALA A 449 3.46 28.44 9.85
C ALA A 449 2.63 27.35 9.15
N VAL A 450 3.27 26.42 8.43
CA VAL A 450 2.57 25.28 7.81
C VAL A 450 1.94 24.37 8.86
N SER A 451 2.68 24.07 9.94
CA SER A 451 2.19 23.16 10.99
C SER A 451 1.02 23.74 11.78
N SER A 452 0.85 25.07 11.78
CA SER A 452 -0.31 25.73 12.39
C SER A 452 -1.66 25.31 11.78
N LEU A 453 -1.66 24.73 10.56
CA LEU A 453 -2.86 24.13 9.96
C LEU A 453 -3.39 22.93 10.78
N ALA A 454 -2.50 22.17 11.44
CA ALA A 454 -2.90 21.08 12.34
C ALA A 454 -3.57 21.62 13.62
N GLY A 455 -3.29 22.87 14.00
CA GLY A 455 -3.97 23.61 15.07
C GLY A 455 -5.19 24.41 14.58
N LEU A 456 -5.85 23.96 13.51
CA LEU A 456 -6.99 24.63 12.87
C LEU A 456 -6.67 26.09 12.44
N GLY A 457 -5.43 26.34 12.04
CA GLY A 457 -4.95 27.66 11.63
C GLY A 457 -4.50 28.57 12.79
N SER A 458 -4.51 28.10 14.04
CA SER A 458 -3.99 28.85 15.18
C SER A 458 -2.59 28.37 15.59
N PRO A 459 -1.56 29.24 15.49
CA PRO A 459 -0.21 28.91 15.96
C PRO A 459 -0.16 28.57 17.45
N GLY A 460 -0.99 29.21 18.28
CA GLY A 460 -1.09 28.94 19.72
C GLY A 460 -1.62 27.54 20.02
N TRP A 461 -2.71 27.12 19.34
CA TRP A 461 -3.23 25.76 19.47
C TRP A 461 -2.25 24.71 18.98
N PHE A 462 -1.53 24.99 17.88
CA PHE A 462 -0.48 24.09 17.42
C PHE A 462 0.64 23.94 18.45
N ALA A 463 1.14 25.04 19.04
CA ALA A 463 2.15 24.99 20.08
C ALA A 463 1.70 24.20 21.32
N PHE A 464 0.45 24.39 21.75
CA PHE A 464 -0.18 23.61 22.83
C PHE A 464 -0.24 22.12 22.49
N LEU A 465 -0.76 21.76 21.31
CA LEU A 465 -0.84 20.36 20.87
C LEU A 465 0.55 19.74 20.74
N ALA A 466 1.55 20.48 20.24
CA ALA A 466 2.91 20.00 20.12
C ALA A 466 3.52 19.66 21.50
N ILE A 467 3.35 20.52 22.51
CA ILE A 467 3.80 20.26 23.89
C ILE A 467 3.13 18.99 24.44
N VAL A 468 1.81 18.92 24.34
CA VAL A 468 1.02 17.83 24.94
C VAL A 468 1.28 16.49 24.25
N LEU A 469 1.39 16.48 22.92
CA LEU A 469 1.51 15.25 22.13
C LEU A 469 2.95 14.79 21.89
N THR A 470 3.97 15.60 22.20
CA THR A 470 5.38 15.21 21.92
C THR A 470 5.77 13.86 22.54
N PRO A 471 5.51 13.57 23.83
CA PRO A 471 5.88 12.27 24.39
C PRO A 471 5.18 11.10 23.66
N LEU A 472 3.90 11.27 23.31
CA LEU A 472 3.15 10.27 22.56
C LEU A 472 3.71 10.08 21.14
N LEU A 473 3.96 11.16 20.41
CA LEU A 473 4.49 11.11 19.05
C LEU A 473 5.91 10.54 19.02
N ALA A 474 6.73 10.82 20.03
CA ALA A 474 8.06 10.25 20.20
C ALA A 474 7.99 8.74 20.48
N ALA A 475 7.06 8.27 21.33
CA ALA A 475 6.84 6.83 21.51
C ALA A 475 6.40 6.15 20.20
N ILE A 476 5.45 6.73 19.48
CA ILE A 476 4.94 6.17 18.23
C ILE A 476 6.05 6.12 17.16
N SER A 477 6.87 7.16 17.05
CA SER A 477 7.97 7.19 16.09
C SER A 477 9.06 6.16 16.41
N ALA A 478 9.43 6.04 17.68
CA ALA A 478 10.35 5.01 18.16
C ALA A 478 9.77 3.60 17.92
N LEU A 479 8.48 3.41 18.20
CA LEU A 479 7.81 2.12 18.00
C LEU A 479 7.82 1.72 16.53
N ALA A 480 7.51 2.66 15.63
CA ALA A 480 7.53 2.44 14.19
C ALA A 480 8.94 2.08 13.67
N LEU A 481 10.00 2.66 14.24
CA LEU A 481 11.38 2.29 13.92
C LEU A 481 11.71 0.89 14.42
N LEU A 482 11.48 0.62 15.71
CA LEU A 482 11.82 -0.66 16.35
C LEU A 482 11.09 -1.84 15.71
N ARG A 483 9.81 -1.66 15.38
CA ARG A 483 9.03 -2.66 14.64
C ARG A 483 9.59 -2.91 13.24
N ARG A 484 10.05 -1.87 12.55
CA ARG A 484 10.72 -2.02 11.24
C ARG A 484 12.05 -2.77 11.34
N LEU A 485 12.75 -2.65 12.47
CA LEU A 485 13.99 -3.37 12.74
C LEU A 485 13.75 -4.81 13.23
N GLY A 486 12.49 -5.28 13.26
CA GLY A 486 12.14 -6.64 13.68
C GLY A 486 12.16 -6.85 15.20
N VAL A 487 12.12 -5.78 16.00
CA VAL A 487 12.07 -5.90 17.47
C VAL A 487 10.69 -6.39 17.90
N GLU A 488 10.69 -7.37 18.82
CA GLU A 488 9.47 -7.93 19.40
C GLU A 488 8.59 -6.84 20.06
N THR A 489 7.27 -6.96 19.89
CA THR A 489 6.28 -5.96 20.34
C THR A 489 6.43 -5.51 21.80
N PRO A 490 6.56 -6.40 22.82
CA PRO A 490 6.67 -5.95 24.21
C PRO A 490 7.95 -5.15 24.46
N LEU A 491 9.08 -5.60 23.91
CA LEU A 491 10.35 -4.91 24.03
C LEU A 491 10.35 -3.57 23.28
N ALA A 492 9.76 -3.55 22.08
CA ALA A 492 9.58 -2.33 21.30
C ALA A 492 8.72 -1.32 22.05
N CYS A 493 7.61 -1.75 22.68
CA CYS A 493 6.77 -0.88 23.50
C CYS A 493 7.51 -0.34 24.73
N ALA A 494 8.28 -1.18 25.43
CA ALA A 494 9.07 -0.75 26.59
C ALA A 494 10.14 0.28 26.21
N ALA A 495 10.87 0.04 25.11
CA ALA A 495 11.87 0.96 24.59
C ALA A 495 11.25 2.28 24.09
N SER A 496 10.07 2.22 23.44
CA SER A 496 9.33 3.42 23.04
C SER A 496 8.78 4.21 24.22
N ALA A 497 8.34 3.53 25.28
CA ALA A 497 7.94 4.17 26.54
C ALA A 497 9.13 4.87 27.20
N ALA A 498 10.31 4.24 27.20
CA ALA A 498 11.54 4.85 27.68
C ALA A 498 11.94 6.07 26.82
N TRP A 499 11.82 5.99 25.50
CA TRP A 499 12.07 7.13 24.61
C TRP A 499 11.14 8.31 24.92
N ALA A 500 9.84 8.05 25.12
CA ALA A 500 8.88 9.08 25.53
C ALA A 500 9.19 9.65 26.92
N GLY A 501 9.51 8.80 27.89
CA GLY A 501 9.94 9.21 29.23
C GLY A 501 11.18 10.11 29.20
N GLY A 502 12.12 9.82 28.29
CA GLY A 502 13.27 10.66 28.02
C GLY A 502 12.91 12.09 27.62
N THR A 503 11.87 12.29 26.81
CA THR A 503 11.45 13.65 26.40
C THR A 503 10.94 14.50 27.58
N VAL A 504 10.34 13.85 28.58
CA VAL A 504 9.87 14.51 29.81
C VAL A 504 11.02 14.73 30.79
N LEU A 505 11.86 13.71 31.01
CA LEU A 505 12.94 13.74 32.00
C LEU A 505 14.09 14.68 31.62
N LEU A 506 14.43 14.75 30.33
CA LEU A 506 15.38 15.74 29.79
C LEU A 506 14.83 17.17 29.86
N GLY A 507 13.54 17.34 30.21
CA GLY A 507 12.89 18.63 30.34
C GLY A 507 12.50 19.27 29.01
N LEU A 508 12.49 18.52 27.90
CA LEU A 508 12.24 19.07 26.56
C LEU A 508 10.86 19.74 26.50
N VAL A 509 9.83 19.05 26.99
CA VAL A 509 8.46 19.56 27.02
C VAL A 509 8.28 20.65 28.07
N THR A 510 8.86 20.49 29.26
CA THR A 510 8.69 21.44 30.38
C THR A 510 9.42 22.76 30.15
N ALA A 511 10.56 22.73 29.47
CA ALA A 511 11.28 23.94 29.09
C ALA A 511 10.75 24.54 27.79
N GLY A 512 9.98 23.79 26.99
CA GLY A 512 9.57 24.22 25.66
C GLY A 512 10.72 24.18 24.64
N ASP A 513 11.63 23.20 24.75
CA ASP A 513 12.69 22.96 23.78
C ASP A 513 12.11 22.43 22.47
N VAL A 514 11.75 23.35 21.58
CA VAL A 514 11.21 23.02 20.25
C VAL A 514 12.17 22.12 19.47
N THR A 515 13.48 22.35 19.58
CA THR A 515 14.48 21.58 18.83
C THR A 515 14.50 20.14 19.33
N GLY A 516 14.64 19.94 20.63
CA GLY A 516 14.63 18.62 21.25
C GLY A 516 13.32 17.87 21.02
N MET A 517 12.18 18.55 21.14
CA MET A 517 10.85 17.95 20.87
C MET A 517 10.75 17.46 19.42
N VAL A 518 11.12 18.29 18.45
CA VAL A 518 11.09 17.92 17.02
C VAL A 518 12.07 16.78 16.75
N LEU A 519 13.29 16.82 17.29
CA LEU A 519 14.27 15.74 17.10
C LEU A 519 13.84 14.42 17.75
N ALA A 520 13.19 14.46 18.92
CA ALA A 520 12.69 13.26 19.58
C ALA A 520 11.59 12.56 18.78
N VAL A 521 10.73 13.33 18.09
CA VAL A 521 9.69 12.78 17.21
C VAL A 521 10.27 12.34 15.87
N THR A 522 11.04 13.21 15.21
CA THR A 522 11.46 13.04 13.82
C THR A 522 12.73 12.21 13.65
N GLY A 523 13.60 12.14 14.66
CA GLY A 523 14.83 11.35 14.62
C GLY A 523 14.58 9.87 14.33
N PRO A 524 13.71 9.17 15.08
CA PRO A 524 13.34 7.79 14.77
C PRO A 524 12.71 7.63 13.38
N LEU A 525 11.94 8.61 12.91
CA LEU A 525 11.31 8.58 11.58
C LEU A 525 12.32 8.75 10.45
N LEU A 526 13.32 9.61 10.64
CA LEU A 526 14.46 9.78 9.74
C LEU A 526 15.29 8.51 9.68
N ALA A 527 15.64 7.92 10.83
CA ALA A 527 16.35 6.64 10.89
C ALA A 527 15.56 5.52 10.19
N ARG A 528 14.24 5.47 10.41
CA ARG A 528 13.35 4.50 9.76
C ARG A 528 13.28 4.70 8.25
N ALA A 529 13.34 5.94 7.78
CA ALA A 529 13.37 6.27 6.36
C ALA A 529 14.74 5.94 5.72
N ILE A 530 15.84 6.20 6.42
CA ILE A 530 17.20 5.83 5.97
C ILE A 530 17.30 4.30 5.87
N HIS A 531 16.85 3.58 6.89
CA HIS A 531 16.79 2.12 6.84
C HIS A 531 15.95 1.64 5.64
N ALA A 532 14.79 2.27 5.41
CA ALA A 532 13.93 1.98 4.26
C ALA A 532 14.67 2.09 2.93
N MET A 533 15.47 3.15 2.78
CA MET A 533 16.21 3.44 1.57
C MET A 533 17.34 2.45 1.37
N VAL A 534 18.06 2.09 2.43
CA VAL A 534 19.19 1.15 2.38
C VAL A 534 18.75 -0.26 1.97
N VAL A 535 17.59 -0.73 2.45
CA VAL A 535 17.07 -2.07 2.13
C VAL A 535 16.10 -2.09 0.93
N ASN A 536 15.97 -0.98 0.20
CA ASN A 536 14.98 -0.89 -0.88
C ASN A 536 15.44 -1.66 -2.13
N GLU A 537 14.70 -2.70 -2.50
CA GLU A 537 14.93 -3.50 -3.72
C GLU A 537 14.01 -3.10 -4.87
N ALA A 538 13.11 -2.13 -4.68
CA ALA A 538 12.20 -1.69 -5.71
C ALA A 538 12.95 -1.15 -6.95
N THR A 539 12.43 -1.46 -8.13
CA THR A 539 12.96 -1.02 -9.42
C THR A 539 12.13 0.16 -9.99
N GLY A 540 12.58 0.73 -11.10
CA GLY A 540 11.84 1.78 -11.81
C GLY A 540 11.67 3.08 -11.01
N ALA A 541 10.46 3.65 -11.03
CA ALA A 541 10.13 4.89 -10.32
C ALA A 541 9.91 4.68 -8.81
N GLU A 542 9.49 3.49 -8.39
CA GLU A 542 9.20 3.15 -6.99
C GLU A 542 10.45 3.20 -6.10
N ARG A 543 11.65 3.00 -6.69
CA ARG A 543 12.93 3.13 -6.00
C ARG A 543 13.12 4.49 -5.30
N LEU A 544 12.48 5.54 -5.80
CA LEU A 544 12.62 6.91 -5.28
C LEU A 544 11.71 7.21 -4.07
N ARG A 545 10.79 6.31 -3.72
CA ARG A 545 9.84 6.48 -2.61
C ARG A 545 10.53 6.54 -1.24
N ALA A 546 11.48 5.64 -1.00
CA ALA A 546 12.22 5.61 0.25
C ALA A 546 13.16 6.83 0.42
N PRO A 547 13.96 7.22 -0.60
CA PRO A 547 14.70 8.48 -0.59
C PRO A 547 13.87 9.73 -0.37
N ALA A 548 12.67 9.83 -0.98
CA ALA A 548 11.78 10.95 -0.73
C ALA A 548 11.32 11.03 0.74
N GLY A 549 11.16 9.88 1.39
CA GLY A 549 10.92 9.80 2.83
C GLY A 549 12.09 10.34 3.65
N VAL A 550 13.33 10.03 3.25
CA VAL A 550 14.54 10.60 3.88
C VAL A 550 14.58 12.11 3.68
N ALA A 551 14.34 12.60 2.46
CA ALA A 551 14.34 14.01 2.14
C ALA A 551 13.35 14.81 3.01
N PHE A 552 12.12 14.30 3.17
CA PHE A 552 11.11 14.94 4.00
C PHE A 552 11.55 15.06 5.46
N TRP A 553 11.98 13.97 6.09
CA TRP A 553 12.38 14.01 7.50
C TRP A 553 13.69 14.76 7.70
N LEU A 554 14.63 14.67 6.76
CA LEU A 554 15.86 15.44 6.78
C LEU A 554 15.58 16.94 6.67
N LEU A 555 14.64 17.37 5.83
CA LEU A 555 14.22 18.77 5.75
C LEU A 555 13.71 19.25 7.11
N VAL A 556 12.80 18.49 7.75
CA VAL A 556 12.28 18.86 9.08
C VAL A 556 13.39 18.94 10.12
N VAL A 557 14.27 17.94 10.18
CA VAL A 557 15.40 17.89 11.11
C VAL A 557 16.38 19.04 10.86
N ALA A 558 16.78 19.27 9.61
CA ALA A 558 17.74 20.32 9.24
C ALA A 558 17.19 21.74 9.47
N SER A 559 15.86 21.89 9.49
CA SER A 559 15.21 23.17 9.79
C SER A 559 15.34 23.57 11.25
N VAL A 560 15.42 22.62 12.18
CA VAL A 560 15.59 22.89 13.62
C VAL A 560 17.02 22.63 14.11
N TRP A 561 17.77 21.77 13.41
CA TRP A 561 19.15 21.42 13.72
C TRP A 561 19.99 21.32 12.44
N PRO A 562 20.53 22.46 11.95
CA PRO A 562 21.15 22.54 10.63
C PRO A 562 22.40 21.67 10.45
N ALA A 563 23.13 21.37 11.53
CA ALA A 563 24.28 20.46 11.50
C ALA A 563 23.94 19.07 10.97
N ALA A 564 22.68 18.61 11.06
CA ALA A 564 22.28 17.33 10.52
C ALA A 564 22.52 17.22 8.99
N LEU A 565 22.36 18.34 8.27
CA LEU A 565 22.45 18.36 6.81
C LEU A 565 23.87 18.08 6.29
N PRO A 566 24.95 18.79 6.69
CA PRO A 566 26.30 18.46 6.24
C PRO A 566 26.74 17.06 6.70
N ILE A 567 26.36 16.61 7.91
CA ILE A 567 26.67 15.27 8.42
C ILE A 567 26.08 14.19 7.50
N LEU A 568 24.78 14.30 7.20
CA LEU A 568 24.10 13.34 6.33
C LEU A 568 24.48 13.49 4.86
N THR A 569 24.92 14.68 4.44
CA THR A 569 25.50 14.89 3.10
C THR A 569 26.81 14.13 2.96
N ILE A 570 27.72 14.22 3.93
CA ILE A 570 28.99 13.47 3.92
C ILE A 570 28.70 11.97 3.91
N ALA A 571 27.82 11.49 4.80
CA ALA A 571 27.43 10.07 4.84
C ALA A 571 26.81 9.60 3.51
N GLY A 572 25.91 10.40 2.93
CA GLY A 572 25.26 10.12 1.65
C GLY A 572 26.25 10.09 0.49
N VAL A 573 27.19 11.03 0.41
CA VAL A 573 28.25 11.05 -0.61
C VAL A 573 29.15 9.81 -0.49
N VAL A 574 29.58 9.45 0.72
CA VAL A 574 30.37 8.23 0.95
C VAL A 574 29.59 6.98 0.50
N TRP A 575 28.29 6.91 0.80
CA TRP A 575 27.45 5.80 0.36
C TRP A 575 27.26 5.76 -1.16
N ALA A 576 27.04 6.90 -1.81
CA ALA A 576 26.90 7.02 -3.26
C ALA A 576 28.19 6.68 -4.03
N VAL A 577 29.35 7.06 -3.48
CA VAL A 577 30.66 6.71 -4.05
C VAL A 577 30.89 5.20 -3.99
N ARG A 578 30.49 4.54 -2.89
CA ARG A 578 30.56 3.08 -2.73
C ARG A 578 29.52 2.34 -3.57
N ASN A 579 28.36 2.95 -3.81
CA ASN A 579 27.23 2.35 -4.52
C ASN A 579 26.78 3.25 -5.68
N ARG A 580 27.54 3.26 -6.78
CA ARG A 580 27.27 4.18 -7.91
C ARG A 580 25.85 4.07 -8.50
N ALA A 581 25.23 2.90 -8.42
CA ALA A 581 23.84 2.69 -8.84
C ALA A 581 22.82 3.50 -8.01
N ARG A 582 23.19 3.99 -6.82
CA ARG A 582 22.33 4.67 -5.86
C ARG A 582 22.56 6.19 -5.78
N ILE A 583 23.28 6.78 -6.75
CA ILE A 583 23.54 8.23 -6.80
C ILE A 583 22.23 9.03 -6.90
N THR A 584 21.30 8.59 -7.74
CA THR A 584 20.00 9.26 -7.92
C THR A 584 19.18 9.26 -6.63
N GLU A 585 19.16 8.14 -5.92
CA GLU A 585 18.50 8.01 -4.62
C GLU A 585 19.13 8.94 -3.57
N THR A 586 20.46 8.98 -3.52
CA THR A 586 21.19 9.90 -2.63
C THR A 586 20.88 11.36 -2.94
N ALA A 587 20.84 11.73 -4.23
CA ALA A 587 20.50 13.07 -4.66
C ALA A 587 19.07 13.44 -4.27
N VAL A 588 18.09 12.55 -4.49
CA VAL A 588 16.69 12.76 -4.08
C VAL A 588 16.57 12.91 -2.56
N ALA A 589 17.35 12.17 -1.78
CA ALA A 589 17.35 12.27 -0.33
C ALA A 589 17.92 13.59 0.21
N LEU A 590 18.92 14.18 -0.47
CA LEU A 590 19.67 15.34 0.05
C LEU A 590 19.27 16.67 -0.58
N LEU A 591 19.07 16.72 -1.89
CA LEU A 591 18.86 17.96 -2.63
C LEU A 591 17.64 18.76 -2.12
N PRO A 592 16.47 18.16 -1.81
CA PRO A 592 15.32 18.93 -1.32
C PRO A 592 15.58 19.68 0.00
N ALA A 593 16.38 19.09 0.91
CA ALA A 593 16.72 19.75 2.17
C ALA A 593 17.71 20.91 1.93
N TRP A 594 18.68 20.74 1.03
CA TRP A 594 19.59 21.81 0.62
C TRP A 594 18.85 22.96 -0.07
N THR A 595 17.96 22.66 -1.02
CA THR A 595 17.19 23.69 -1.74
C THR A 595 16.28 24.47 -0.80
N TYR A 596 15.65 23.79 0.17
CA TYR A 596 14.83 24.44 1.19
C TYR A 596 15.63 25.44 2.05
N LEU A 597 16.88 25.11 2.38
CA LEU A 597 17.75 25.96 3.21
C LEU A 597 18.46 27.07 2.45
N VAL A 598 18.40 27.11 1.10
CA VAL A 598 19.06 28.12 0.26
C VAL A 598 18.85 29.56 0.74
N PRO A 599 17.62 30.02 1.06
CA PRO A 599 17.40 31.39 1.53
C PRO A 599 18.14 31.73 2.82
N TRP A 600 18.41 30.73 3.66
CA TRP A 600 19.04 30.88 4.97
C TRP A 600 20.56 30.64 4.96
N LEU A 601 21.12 30.11 3.87
CA LEU A 601 22.57 29.89 3.72
C LEU A 601 23.42 31.16 3.96
N PRO A 602 23.05 32.36 3.50
CA PRO A 602 23.84 33.56 3.77
C PRO A 602 24.00 33.85 5.27
N SER A 603 22.96 33.58 6.06
CA SER A 603 22.98 33.75 7.52
C SER A 603 23.89 32.71 8.18
N LEU A 604 23.86 31.45 7.72
CA LEU A 604 24.78 30.40 8.17
C LEU A 604 26.24 30.72 7.86
N VAL A 605 26.53 31.31 6.70
CA VAL A 605 27.90 31.71 6.32
C VAL A 605 28.40 32.86 7.18
N ARG A 606 27.56 33.87 7.46
CA ARG A 606 27.92 34.99 8.35
C ARG A 606 28.07 34.56 9.81
N HIS A 607 27.25 33.60 10.24
CA HIS A 607 27.20 33.12 11.61
C HIS A 607 27.27 31.58 11.65
N PRO A 608 28.46 30.98 11.41
CA PRO A 608 28.62 29.51 11.35
C PRO A 608 28.21 28.82 12.64
N GLY A 609 28.24 29.55 13.76
CA GLY A 609 27.71 29.10 15.02
C GLY A 609 26.24 28.67 15.02
N ARG A 610 25.43 29.20 14.09
CA ARG A 610 24.05 28.80 13.87
C ARG A 610 23.89 27.35 13.40
N LEU A 611 24.95 26.71 12.90
CA LEU A 611 24.91 25.28 12.55
C LEU A 611 24.75 24.40 13.79
N LEU A 612 25.33 24.81 14.91
CA LEU A 612 25.39 24.03 16.15
C LEU A 612 24.28 24.39 17.15
N THR A 613 23.48 25.42 16.86
CA THR A 613 22.39 25.87 17.72
C THR A 613 21.03 25.45 17.19
N GLY A 614 20.06 25.32 18.10
CA GLY A 614 18.68 25.01 17.77
C GLY A 614 17.84 26.25 17.40
N VAL A 615 16.52 26.10 17.47
CA VAL A 615 15.54 27.18 17.38
C VAL A 615 15.79 28.21 18.47
N ASP A 616 15.90 29.49 18.07
CA ASP A 616 15.99 30.67 18.94
C ASP A 616 16.89 30.51 20.20
N PRO A 617 18.22 30.37 20.02
CA PRO A 617 19.16 30.13 21.11
C PRO A 617 19.22 31.27 22.15
N MET A 618 18.71 32.46 21.81
CA MET A 618 18.62 33.58 22.75
C MET A 618 17.46 33.46 23.74
N ALA A 619 16.49 32.59 23.48
CA ALA A 619 15.41 32.30 24.44
C ALA A 619 15.96 31.54 25.65
N TRP A 620 17.08 30.84 25.50
CA TRP A 620 17.65 29.98 26.52
C TRP A 620 18.42 30.77 27.58
N PRO A 621 18.30 30.39 28.87
CA PRO A 621 19.10 30.99 29.93
C PRO A 621 20.58 30.62 29.76
N ASP A 622 21.47 31.56 30.04
CA ASP A 622 22.93 31.35 30.03
C ASP A 622 23.34 30.48 31.23
N TYR A 623 23.11 29.18 31.12
CA TYR A 623 23.34 28.19 32.17
C TYR A 623 24.17 27.02 31.63
N PRO A 624 25.49 26.99 31.89
CA PRO A 624 26.29 25.82 31.57
C PRO A 624 25.95 24.69 32.56
N PRO A 625 25.40 23.54 32.12
CA PRO A 625 25.10 22.44 33.03
C PRO A 625 26.38 21.92 33.70
N ALA A 626 26.24 21.46 34.96
CA ALA A 626 27.33 20.78 35.65
C ALA A 626 27.69 19.49 34.88
N SER A 627 28.97 19.13 34.83
CA SER A 627 29.47 17.99 34.01
C SER A 627 28.81 16.66 34.36
N TYR A 628 28.48 16.44 35.64
CA TYR A 628 27.77 15.24 36.09
C TYR A 628 26.26 15.28 35.75
N ALA A 629 25.67 16.47 35.62
CA ALA A 629 24.24 16.64 35.34
C ALA A 629 23.89 16.13 33.94
N MET A 630 24.81 16.29 32.97
CA MET A 630 24.70 15.73 31.62
C MET A 630 24.59 14.20 31.60
N VAL A 631 25.37 13.51 32.44
CA VAL A 631 25.38 12.04 32.51
C VAL A 631 24.05 11.48 33.00
N VAL A 632 23.36 12.26 33.84
CA VAL A 632 22.08 11.90 34.45
C VAL A 632 20.90 12.54 33.68
N GLY A 633 21.14 13.10 32.48
CA GLY A 633 20.09 13.69 31.65
C GLY A 633 19.48 15.00 32.19
N ARG A 634 20.11 15.64 33.18
CA ARG A 634 19.68 16.94 33.70
C ARG A 634 20.36 18.07 32.95
N ILE A 635 19.81 18.39 31.78
CA ILE A 635 20.32 19.44 30.88
C ILE A 635 19.89 20.83 31.35
N LEU A 636 18.70 20.93 31.97
CA LEU A 636 18.11 22.16 32.47
C LEU A 636 17.88 22.11 34.00
N PRO A 637 17.87 23.28 34.68
CA PRO A 637 17.43 23.36 36.08
C PRO A 637 15.95 22.99 36.24
N SER A 638 15.13 23.29 35.22
CA SER A 638 13.72 22.95 35.11
C SER A 638 13.53 21.48 34.70
N GLY A 639 12.54 20.81 35.29
CA GLY A 639 12.25 19.40 35.03
C GLY A 639 11.90 18.64 36.30
N LEU A 640 11.87 17.31 36.19
CA LEU A 640 11.60 16.42 37.33
C LEU A 640 12.76 16.41 38.35
N PRO A 641 12.51 16.04 39.61
CA PRO A 641 13.54 15.95 40.64
C PRO A 641 14.76 15.10 40.22
N LEU A 642 15.94 15.44 40.75
CA LEU A 642 17.19 14.75 40.40
C LEU A 642 17.14 13.23 40.64
N TRP A 643 16.48 12.79 41.71
CA TRP A 643 16.35 11.36 42.02
C TRP A 643 15.58 10.59 40.94
N ALA A 644 14.60 11.23 40.28
CA ALA A 644 13.82 10.60 39.22
C ALA A 644 14.67 10.38 37.97
N ASN A 645 15.51 11.37 37.63
CA ASN A 645 16.49 11.25 36.57
C ASN A 645 17.55 10.17 36.86
N LEU A 646 18.10 10.14 38.09
CA LEU A 646 19.05 9.10 38.53
C LEU A 646 18.44 7.70 38.43
N ALA A 647 17.21 7.52 38.89
CA ALA A 647 16.52 6.23 38.83
C ALA A 647 16.29 5.79 37.37
N PHE A 648 15.74 6.68 36.54
CA PHE A 648 15.40 6.35 35.15
C PHE A 648 16.64 6.03 34.29
N PHE A 649 17.60 6.94 34.23
CA PHE A 649 18.81 6.74 33.44
C PHE A 649 19.72 5.66 34.05
N GLY A 650 19.70 5.48 35.38
CA GLY A 650 20.39 4.39 36.06
C GLY A 650 19.84 3.02 35.67
N VAL A 651 18.51 2.85 35.62
CA VAL A 651 17.88 1.62 35.14
C VAL A 651 18.21 1.38 33.67
N LEU A 652 18.14 2.39 32.80
CA LEU A 652 18.51 2.25 31.40
C LEU A 652 19.98 1.86 31.20
N ALA A 653 20.89 2.47 31.97
CA ALA A 653 22.30 2.12 31.94
C ALA A 653 22.53 0.68 32.41
N LEU A 654 21.86 0.25 33.49
CA LEU A 654 21.94 -1.12 33.99
C LEU A 654 21.43 -2.12 32.94
N VAL A 655 20.28 -1.86 32.34
CA VAL A 655 19.71 -2.70 31.27
C VAL A 655 20.67 -2.77 30.07
N ALA A 656 21.26 -1.65 29.66
CA ALA A 656 22.24 -1.63 28.57
C ALA A 656 23.48 -2.47 28.91
N VAL A 657 24.04 -2.35 30.11
CA VAL A 657 25.20 -3.14 30.55
C VAL A 657 24.88 -4.63 30.60
N LEU A 658 23.75 -5.01 31.20
CA LEU A 658 23.31 -6.41 31.25
C LEU A 658 23.07 -6.98 29.85
N SER A 659 22.49 -6.19 28.93
CA SER A 659 22.26 -6.61 27.55
C SER A 659 23.56 -6.77 26.76
N MET A 660 24.57 -5.95 27.06
CA MET A 660 25.89 -6.06 26.43
C MET A 660 26.71 -7.25 26.94
N ALA A 661 26.48 -7.74 28.17
CA ALA A 661 27.26 -8.80 28.77
C ALA A 661 27.23 -10.14 27.98
N GLY A 662 26.16 -10.39 27.23
CA GLY A 662 26.00 -11.59 26.39
C GLY A 662 26.46 -11.43 24.93
N LEU A 663 26.96 -10.25 24.52
CA LEU A 663 27.31 -9.99 23.12
C LEU A 663 28.69 -10.55 22.76
N ARG A 664 28.85 -10.97 21.50
CA ARG A 664 30.17 -11.30 20.93
C ARG A 664 31.07 -10.07 20.99
N ARG A 665 32.38 -10.25 21.18
CA ARG A 665 33.38 -9.16 21.35
C ARG A 665 33.22 -8.02 20.34
N THR A 666 33.02 -8.33 19.05
CA THR A 666 32.84 -7.32 18.01
C THR A 666 31.56 -6.50 18.21
N ALA A 667 30.43 -7.16 18.46
CA ALA A 667 29.16 -6.49 18.72
C ALA A 667 29.22 -5.66 20.01
N TRP A 668 29.84 -6.21 21.07
CA TRP A 668 30.08 -5.50 22.32
C TRP A 668 30.88 -4.20 22.10
N LEU A 669 32.00 -4.26 21.37
CA LEU A 669 32.81 -3.07 21.06
C LEU A 669 31.98 -2.01 20.31
N TRP A 670 31.22 -2.42 19.30
CA TRP A 670 30.35 -1.51 18.55
C TRP A 670 29.25 -0.89 19.42
N SER A 671 28.65 -1.66 20.34
CA SER A 671 27.66 -1.15 21.29
C SER A 671 28.26 -0.13 22.25
N VAL A 672 29.45 -0.40 22.78
CA VAL A 672 30.16 0.54 23.67
C VAL A 672 30.49 1.84 22.93
N VAL A 673 31.00 1.76 21.70
CA VAL A 673 31.29 2.93 20.87
C VAL A 673 29.98 3.70 20.57
N ALA A 674 28.91 3.00 20.17
CA ALA A 674 27.63 3.62 19.86
C ALA A 674 27.01 4.37 21.05
N LEU A 675 27.21 3.89 22.28
CA LEU A 675 26.75 4.56 23.51
C LEU A 675 27.69 5.68 23.97
N ALA A 676 29.00 5.45 23.92
CA ALA A 676 30.00 6.39 24.43
C ALA A 676 30.17 7.62 23.51
N THR A 677 30.10 7.43 22.19
CA THR A 677 30.35 8.51 21.22
C THR A 677 29.36 9.68 21.35
N PRO A 678 28.02 9.48 21.41
CA PRO A 678 27.08 10.58 21.60
C PRO A 678 27.27 11.32 22.94
N LEU A 679 27.59 10.59 24.01
CA LEU A 679 27.87 11.18 25.33
C LEU A 679 29.15 12.04 25.31
N LEU A 680 30.22 11.54 24.70
CA LEU A 680 31.47 12.28 24.52
C LEU A 680 31.27 13.52 23.65
N ILE A 681 30.57 13.38 22.53
CA ILE A 681 30.27 14.52 21.64
C ILE A 681 29.40 15.54 22.37
N GLY A 682 28.35 15.12 23.07
CA GLY A 682 27.46 16.02 23.82
C GLY A 682 28.20 16.77 24.92
N THR A 683 29.05 16.09 25.69
CA THR A 683 29.86 16.72 26.75
C THR A 683 30.88 17.71 26.17
N LEU A 684 31.54 17.38 25.06
CA LEU A 684 32.46 18.29 24.37
C LEU A 684 31.72 19.52 23.81
N LEU A 685 30.60 19.32 23.12
CA LEU A 685 29.79 20.39 22.53
C LEU A 685 29.23 21.33 23.61
N SER A 686 28.90 20.81 24.79
CA SER A 686 28.39 21.65 25.89
C SER A 686 29.38 22.65 26.48
N ARG A 687 30.67 22.48 26.18
CA ARG A 687 31.73 23.40 26.58
C ARG A 687 32.10 24.38 25.47
N LEU A 688 31.56 24.19 24.27
CA LEU A 688 31.81 25.06 23.13
C LEU A 688 30.93 26.30 23.24
N THR A 689 31.56 27.46 23.46
CA THR A 689 30.87 28.75 23.38
C THR A 689 30.82 29.22 21.93
N VAL A 690 29.63 29.55 21.44
CA VAL A 690 29.40 29.88 20.04
C VAL A 690 28.75 31.25 19.93
N GLY A 691 29.31 32.13 19.10
CA GLY A 691 28.73 33.44 18.83
C GLY A 691 27.47 33.34 17.97
N VAL A 692 26.39 34.03 18.36
CA VAL A 692 25.12 34.10 17.63
C VAL A 692 24.75 35.57 17.39
N GLU A 693 24.18 35.88 16.23
CA GLU A 693 23.70 37.22 15.87
C GLU A 693 22.69 37.75 16.90
N GLY A 694 22.86 39.00 17.36
CA GLY A 694 22.05 39.61 18.44
C GLY A 694 22.64 39.50 19.85
N ALA A 695 23.55 38.55 20.10
CA ALA A 695 24.32 38.49 21.34
C ALA A 695 25.54 39.42 21.21
N SER A 696 25.42 40.70 21.60
CA SER A 696 26.58 41.59 21.66
C SER A 696 27.44 41.25 22.89
N PRO A 697 28.72 40.86 22.73
CA PRO A 697 29.64 40.77 23.85
C PRO A 697 30.13 42.18 24.18
N GLY A 698 29.79 42.71 25.35
CA GLY A 698 30.59 43.77 25.98
C GLY A 698 30.18 45.24 25.81
N ARG A 699 28.93 45.63 26.14
CA ARG A 699 28.61 47.06 26.44
C ARG A 699 28.20 47.38 27.87
N CYS A 700 28.03 46.41 28.77
CA CYS A 700 27.70 46.70 30.18
C CYS A 700 28.90 46.91 31.13
N CYS A 701 30.14 46.57 30.74
CA CYS A 701 31.30 46.68 31.66
C CYS A 701 32.32 47.78 31.33
N ARG A 702 32.03 48.71 30.41
CA ARG A 702 32.92 49.84 30.09
C ARG A 702 32.26 51.20 30.27
N ARG A 703 31.75 51.46 31.48
CA ARG A 703 31.66 52.81 32.05
C ARG A 703 31.54 52.65 33.55
N GLY A 704 32.69 52.64 34.23
CA GLY A 704 32.75 52.72 35.68
C GLY A 704 32.05 54.00 36.14
N ARG A 705 30.88 53.83 36.75
CA ARG A 705 30.22 54.73 37.71
C ARG A 705 29.06 53.94 38.33
N CYS A 706 29.41 53.01 39.22
CA CYS A 706 28.48 52.58 40.25
C CYS A 706 28.46 53.68 41.30
N SER A 707 27.52 54.62 41.21
CA SER A 707 27.15 55.43 42.36
C SER A 707 26.26 54.59 43.25
N SER A 708 26.77 54.30 44.44
CA SER A 708 25.99 53.83 45.58
C SER A 708 24.83 54.79 45.88
N SER A 709 23.61 54.28 45.94
CA SER A 709 22.64 54.80 46.91
C SER A 709 21.70 53.68 47.32
N ARG A 710 21.93 53.18 48.54
CA ARG A 710 20.89 52.58 49.38
C ARG A 710 19.75 53.59 49.54
N ARG A 711 18.51 53.15 49.34
CA ARG A 711 17.41 53.24 50.30
C ARG A 711 16.27 52.34 49.87
#